data_AF-A0A2P6U4Z9-F1
#
_entry.id   AF-A0A2P6U4Z9-F1
#
_cell.length_a   1.000
_cell.length_b   1.000
_cell.length_c   1.000
_cell.angle_alpha   90.00
_cell.angle_beta   90.00
_cell.angle_gamma   90.00
#
_symmetry.space_group_name_H-M   'P 1'
#
loop_
_entity.id
_entity.type
_entity.pdbx_description
1 polymer ?
#
loop_
_entity_poly.entity_id
_entity_poly.type
_entity_poly.pdbx_seq_one_letter_code
_entity_poly.pdbx_strand_id
1 'polypeptide(L)'
;MTQGGVGLFVFSGIGFALMLIAWARGGQLGRRGQGYQAILEFPVACGITVGTPVRIRGVPVGGVLSVQPSLEKVDVLVEMKDATTVIPRNSLIEANQSGLIAEPLIDITPQAPVPQYKANPLDEDCEKEGLVVCHQGRIRGERGVALDDLVYLCTKLARQMDNQGVDKVFEAMEAAREAIEDAKPLLQQAVKLSDEILPLLSELRAGNLVGNVEALTQVAAEAAADIQRLQTEVLTENNVKALRESVQTLTKTLQHIERITGDLGGLTSDKRRGAALKFWLGPGALYSDGAPEHVQEARIRLSLLSGMVLAAELNRTLLLPQLQMGGRIVDFGEVFDVDRLTAGMLQHGVHLSQLPSGSRRAVHLNLASSHDAVGALQQHAFAQLVSVSCPAFQVPADLFAKHEQLVFAAAKALKPRQPMLNTLLRVKQHLENLSASRRFNVLHLRANADWVQQCELWERSNGGHRVDNCMNHTRTVGDRLEVHNVDTQVPLLLVLGQGSTDQEMVQKAVANLENKGYQLAVWGDVPGTRGFQTPLTVEAAAMVQHYLALDAHQFVGNSVAVADALLIMERWHAGQYATYYNGGNIPLEGYVPLFPMPWVFTYNDWSVGTEYEYMLKAAVMSAIQVGRVKPFCMFTGSKDSPVYQWLASKGITMIQHTPKWKDALIRESRTGNLTPEDKKHLSHLYKNTGALVGAYLRIDIPKLPQLDQYNYVLFTDCDVYFRKRMKLINWGSPLPAAIGMGYERFDLFPYNNGVMLWNMPFMRKTNDEFVEWILNQHNGLHYGKYSAVDQGAFNQFYESEIKGKPLSRKFNAMIYHGFREDALIVHLHGPKPNHYLEWMRTGNCSFGDMCNLGIYGDGTGGVGRGGGGLCKYVAEYCQYVPEWTVMHKLDRLCSNLLAGTWHPKF
;
A
#
# COMPACT_ATOMS: atom_id res chain seq x y z
N MET A 1 42.80 -70.75 1.06
CA MET A 1 41.37 -70.37 1.00
C MET A 1 41.24 -68.90 1.41
N THR A 2 41.40 -67.91 0.51
CA THR A 2 41.15 -66.48 0.83
C THR A 2 41.12 -65.57 -0.42
N GLN A 3 40.64 -66.05 -1.59
CA GLN A 3 40.41 -65.17 -2.75
C GLN A 3 39.03 -65.31 -3.41
N GLY A 4 38.30 -66.42 -3.18
CA GLY A 4 36.91 -66.56 -3.66
C GLY A 4 35.87 -65.76 -2.86
N GLY A 5 36.12 -65.47 -1.59
CA GLY A 5 35.15 -64.82 -0.70
C GLY A 5 35.00 -63.31 -0.94
N VAL A 6 36.08 -62.62 -1.34
CA VAL A 6 36.06 -61.17 -1.56
C VAL A 6 35.29 -60.82 -2.84
N GLY A 7 35.46 -61.61 -3.91
CA GLY A 7 34.69 -61.44 -5.13
C GLY A 7 33.19 -61.59 -4.90
N LEU A 8 32.78 -62.63 -4.17
CA LEU A 8 31.37 -62.88 -3.89
C LEU A 8 30.73 -61.77 -3.02
N PHE A 9 31.49 -61.18 -2.08
CA PHE A 9 31.03 -60.07 -1.26
C PHE A 9 30.86 -58.77 -2.06
N VAL A 10 31.78 -58.48 -3.00
CA VAL A 10 31.68 -57.31 -3.87
C VAL A 10 30.53 -57.46 -4.86
N PHE A 11 30.35 -58.62 -5.47
CA PHE A 11 29.23 -58.85 -6.39
C PHE A 11 27.86 -58.84 -5.70
N SER A 12 27.78 -59.38 -4.47
CA SER A 12 26.56 -59.29 -3.68
C SER A 12 26.28 -57.86 -3.21
N GLY A 13 27.31 -57.09 -2.82
CA GLY A 13 27.17 -55.68 -2.48
C GLY A 13 26.71 -54.81 -3.65
N ILE A 14 27.26 -55.04 -4.85
CA ILE A 14 26.81 -54.36 -6.08
C ILE A 14 25.38 -54.77 -6.43
N GLY A 15 25.05 -56.05 -6.33
CA GLY A 15 23.68 -56.54 -6.55
C GLY A 15 22.67 -55.90 -5.59
N PHE A 16 23.02 -55.81 -4.31
CA PHE A 16 22.18 -55.20 -3.28
C PHE A 16 22.04 -53.68 -3.48
N ALA A 17 23.11 -52.99 -3.86
CA ALA A 17 23.08 -51.57 -4.20
C ALA A 17 22.20 -51.30 -5.43
N LEU A 18 22.31 -52.11 -6.49
CA LEU A 18 21.45 -52.00 -7.67
C LEU A 18 19.98 -52.28 -7.34
N MET A 19 19.71 -53.25 -6.46
CA MET A 19 18.37 -53.57 -5.98
C MET A 19 17.78 -52.41 -5.14
N LEU A 20 18.58 -51.79 -4.27
CA LEU A 20 18.17 -50.60 -3.50
C LEU A 20 17.94 -49.38 -4.40
N ILE A 21 18.77 -49.18 -5.42
CA ILE A 21 18.59 -48.10 -6.41
C ILE A 21 17.30 -48.32 -7.22
N ALA A 22 17.00 -49.56 -7.60
CA ALA A 22 15.77 -49.91 -8.30
C ALA A 22 14.52 -49.70 -7.41
N TRP A 23 14.61 -50.03 -6.12
CA TRP A 23 13.54 -49.79 -5.14
C TRP A 23 13.34 -48.30 -4.84
N ALA A 24 14.43 -47.54 -4.66
CA ALA A 24 14.40 -46.10 -4.41
C ALA A 24 13.89 -45.28 -5.62
N ARG A 25 14.04 -45.79 -6.85
CA ARG A 25 13.42 -45.23 -8.07
C ARG A 25 11.96 -45.67 -8.27
N GLY A 26 11.33 -46.29 -7.27
CA GLY A 26 9.90 -46.64 -7.30
C GLY A 26 9.57 -47.90 -8.10
N GLY A 27 10.52 -48.81 -8.30
CA GLY A 27 10.28 -50.08 -8.99
C GLY A 27 9.38 -51.03 -8.18
N GLN A 28 8.07 -50.95 -8.37
CA GLN A 28 7.15 -52.02 -7.99
C GLN A 28 7.39 -53.22 -8.90
N LEU A 29 7.97 -54.29 -8.35
CA LEU A 29 8.12 -55.58 -9.01
C LEU A 29 6.76 -56.30 -8.99
N GLY A 30 5.87 -55.89 -9.90
CA GLY A 30 4.53 -56.46 -10.06
C GLY A 30 3.80 -55.76 -11.20
N ARG A 31 3.46 -56.51 -12.26
CA ARG A 31 2.64 -56.14 -13.44
C ARG A 31 2.45 -54.62 -13.65
N ARG A 32 3.32 -54.00 -14.46
CA ARG A 32 3.05 -52.68 -15.06
C ARG A 32 1.81 -52.80 -15.95
N GLY A 33 0.67 -52.28 -15.48
CA GLY A 33 -0.37 -51.82 -16.38
C GLY A 33 0.20 -50.71 -17.28
N GLN A 34 -0.31 -50.57 -18.50
CA GLN A 34 0.02 -49.41 -19.31
C GLN A 34 -0.65 -48.20 -18.66
N GLY A 35 0.13 -47.18 -18.27
CA GLY A 35 -0.40 -45.92 -17.76
C GLY A 35 -0.92 -45.03 -18.89
N TYR A 36 -1.69 -44.00 -18.56
CA TYR A 36 -2.12 -42.97 -19.51
C TYR A 36 -1.93 -41.57 -18.93
N GLN A 37 -1.89 -40.57 -19.80
CA GLN A 37 -1.73 -39.17 -19.42
C GLN A 37 -3.04 -38.43 -19.61
N ALA A 38 -3.30 -37.44 -18.78
CA ALA A 38 -4.44 -36.53 -18.90
C ALA A 38 -4.02 -35.09 -18.56
N ILE A 39 -4.75 -34.11 -19.07
CA ILE A 39 -4.51 -32.69 -18.82
C ILE A 39 -5.64 -32.14 -17.95
N LEU A 40 -5.28 -31.66 -16.76
CA LEU A 40 -6.20 -31.03 -15.81
C LEU A 40 -6.07 -29.51 -15.91
N GLU A 41 -7.16 -28.82 -16.20
CA GLU A 41 -7.15 -27.37 -16.39
C GLU A 41 -7.70 -26.65 -15.15
N PHE A 42 -6.86 -25.92 -14.42
CA PHE A 42 -7.27 -25.17 -13.23
C PHE A 42 -7.26 -23.66 -13.49
N PRO A 43 -8.25 -22.87 -13.03
CA PRO A 43 -8.21 -21.42 -13.11
C PRO A 43 -7.09 -20.84 -12.22
N VAL A 44 -6.80 -21.49 -11.08
CA VAL A 44 -5.73 -21.14 -10.15
C VAL A 44 -5.17 -22.44 -9.55
N ALA A 45 -3.84 -22.60 -9.54
CA ALA A 45 -3.16 -23.76 -8.96
C ALA A 45 -2.16 -23.31 -7.89
N CYS A 46 -2.51 -23.46 -6.61
CA CYS A 46 -1.66 -23.07 -5.49
C CYS A 46 -0.72 -24.21 -5.08
N GLY A 47 0.58 -24.06 -5.32
CA GLY A 47 1.61 -24.96 -4.81
C GLY A 47 1.79 -26.27 -5.58
N ILE A 48 1.02 -26.53 -6.66
CA ILE A 48 1.22 -27.74 -7.49
C ILE A 48 2.59 -27.68 -8.19
N THR A 49 3.44 -28.66 -7.91
CA THR A 49 4.73 -28.86 -8.59
C THR A 49 4.79 -30.22 -9.27
N VAL A 50 5.78 -30.44 -10.13
CA VAL A 50 6.11 -31.78 -10.64
C VAL A 50 6.30 -32.74 -9.46
N GLY A 51 5.66 -33.90 -9.53
CA GLY A 51 5.64 -34.90 -8.46
C GLY A 51 4.50 -34.76 -7.44
N THR A 52 3.64 -33.73 -7.54
CA THR A 52 2.43 -33.61 -6.72
C THR A 52 1.56 -34.87 -6.88
N PRO A 53 1.13 -35.52 -5.78
CA PRO A 53 0.35 -36.75 -5.86
C PRO A 53 -1.06 -36.49 -6.38
N VAL A 54 -1.51 -37.33 -7.30
CA VAL A 54 -2.89 -37.35 -7.81
C VAL A 54 -3.64 -38.51 -7.17
N ARG A 55 -4.81 -38.22 -6.59
CA ARG A 55 -5.63 -39.19 -5.86
C ARG A 55 -7.03 -39.30 -6.46
N ILE A 56 -7.59 -40.50 -6.45
CA ILE A 56 -9.03 -40.70 -6.68
C ILE A 56 -9.63 -41.16 -5.36
N ARG A 57 -10.62 -40.42 -4.85
CA ARG A 57 -11.27 -40.70 -3.55
C ARG A 57 -10.25 -40.96 -2.42
N GLY A 58 -9.18 -40.14 -2.37
CA GLY A 58 -8.11 -40.22 -1.36
C GLY A 58 -7.04 -41.29 -1.59
N VAL A 59 -7.15 -42.15 -2.62
CA VAL A 59 -6.14 -43.17 -2.95
C VAL A 59 -5.16 -42.63 -3.99
N PRO A 60 -3.83 -42.70 -3.80
CA PRO A 60 -2.84 -42.20 -4.76
C PRO A 60 -2.76 -43.10 -5.99
N VAL A 61 -3.14 -42.53 -7.13
CA VAL A 61 -3.31 -43.24 -8.42
C VAL A 61 -2.38 -42.70 -9.51
N GLY A 62 -1.76 -41.54 -9.28
CA GLY A 62 -0.93 -40.87 -10.27
C GLY A 62 -0.05 -39.77 -9.68
N GLY A 63 0.61 -39.04 -10.57
CA GLY A 63 1.45 -37.89 -10.21
C GLY A 63 1.50 -36.85 -11.31
N VAL A 64 1.81 -35.61 -10.94
CA VAL A 64 1.99 -34.50 -11.89
C VAL A 64 3.34 -34.62 -12.62
N LEU A 65 3.30 -34.64 -13.96
CA LEU A 65 4.48 -34.67 -14.82
C LEU A 65 4.97 -33.28 -15.21
N SER A 66 4.05 -32.35 -15.51
CA SER A 66 4.40 -30.97 -15.85
C SER A 66 3.27 -30.00 -15.51
N VAL A 67 3.63 -28.74 -15.31
CA VAL A 67 2.71 -27.65 -15.02
C VAL A 67 3.04 -26.51 -15.99
N GLN A 68 2.08 -26.11 -16.82
CA GLN A 68 2.24 -25.03 -17.79
C GLN A 68 1.26 -23.90 -17.45
N PRO A 69 1.76 -22.77 -16.91
CA PRO A 69 0.91 -21.62 -16.62
C PRO A 69 0.55 -20.86 -17.91
N SER A 70 -0.67 -20.36 -17.98
CA SER A 70 -1.15 -19.40 -18.99
C SER A 70 -1.87 -18.22 -18.31
N LEU A 71 -2.23 -17.18 -19.07
CA LEU A 71 -2.85 -15.96 -18.52
C LEU A 71 -4.27 -16.18 -17.98
N GLU A 72 -4.96 -17.25 -18.39
CA GLU A 72 -6.35 -17.53 -18.01
C GLU A 72 -6.52 -18.83 -17.20
N LYS A 73 -5.54 -19.74 -17.25
CA LYS A 73 -5.58 -21.06 -16.61
C LYS A 73 -4.20 -21.69 -16.45
N VAL A 74 -4.12 -22.77 -15.69
CA VAL A 74 -2.94 -23.62 -15.52
C VAL A 74 -3.25 -25.01 -16.05
N ASP A 75 -2.51 -25.45 -17.06
CA ASP A 75 -2.61 -26.80 -17.62
C ASP A 75 -1.64 -27.72 -16.87
N VAL A 76 -2.18 -28.72 -16.18
CA VAL A 76 -1.43 -29.69 -15.37
C VAL A 76 -1.46 -31.05 -16.06
N LEU A 77 -0.32 -31.48 -16.59
CA LEU A 77 -0.19 -32.82 -17.18
C LEU A 77 0.02 -33.85 -16.07
N VAL A 78 -0.90 -34.79 -15.95
CA VAL A 78 -0.85 -35.88 -14.96
C VAL A 78 -0.64 -37.22 -15.63
N GLU A 79 0.08 -38.11 -14.94
CA GLU A 79 0.22 -39.52 -15.31
C GLU A 79 -0.54 -40.40 -14.33
N MET A 80 -1.39 -41.26 -14.86
CA MET A 80 -2.11 -42.30 -14.14
C MET A 80 -1.32 -43.60 -14.24
N LYS A 81 -1.07 -44.27 -13.11
CA LYS A 81 -0.20 -45.45 -13.04
C LYS A 81 -0.77 -46.68 -13.75
N ASP A 82 -2.09 -46.77 -13.90
CA ASP A 82 -2.78 -47.92 -14.48
C ASP A 82 -4.02 -47.44 -15.27
N ALA A 83 -4.14 -47.88 -16.53
CA ALA A 83 -5.28 -47.61 -17.40
C ALA A 83 -6.60 -48.26 -16.93
N THR A 84 -6.58 -49.16 -15.96
CA THR A 84 -7.82 -49.60 -15.26
C THR A 84 -8.40 -48.52 -14.34
N THR A 85 -7.59 -47.54 -13.94
CA THR A 85 -8.01 -46.42 -13.09
C THR A 85 -8.43 -45.24 -13.95
N VAL A 86 -9.69 -45.27 -14.38
CA VAL A 86 -10.25 -44.24 -15.27
C VAL A 86 -10.67 -42.99 -14.49
N ILE A 87 -10.63 -41.84 -15.16
CA ILE A 87 -11.23 -40.59 -14.67
C ILE A 87 -12.57 -40.39 -15.41
N PRO A 88 -13.73 -40.64 -14.78
CA PRO A 88 -15.03 -40.31 -15.37
C PRO A 88 -15.13 -38.81 -15.66
N ARG A 89 -15.74 -38.41 -16.78
CA ARG A 89 -15.88 -36.98 -17.14
C ARG A 89 -16.75 -36.17 -16.18
N ASN A 90 -17.59 -36.84 -15.39
CA ASN A 90 -18.38 -36.23 -14.33
C ASN A 90 -17.61 -36.13 -12.99
N SER A 91 -16.29 -36.29 -12.98
CA SER A 91 -15.50 -36.15 -11.76
C SER A 91 -15.29 -34.69 -11.40
N LEU A 92 -15.46 -34.36 -10.13
CA LEU A 92 -14.97 -33.10 -9.56
C LEU A 92 -13.47 -33.25 -9.29
N ILE A 93 -12.68 -32.31 -9.81
CA ILE A 93 -11.22 -32.31 -9.67
C ILE A 93 -10.83 -31.07 -8.89
N GLU A 94 -10.19 -31.24 -7.75
CA GLU A 94 -9.84 -30.14 -6.85
C GLU A 94 -8.34 -30.11 -6.57
N ALA A 95 -7.77 -28.92 -6.67
CA ALA A 95 -6.44 -28.62 -6.16
C ALA A 95 -6.54 -28.25 -4.67
N ASN A 96 -6.17 -29.17 -3.79
CA ASN A 96 -6.28 -29.05 -2.33
C ASN A 96 -4.91 -28.94 -1.67
N GLN A 97 -4.89 -28.46 -0.42
CA GLN A 97 -3.73 -28.57 0.47
C GLN A 97 -4.11 -29.38 1.70
N SER A 98 -3.30 -30.38 2.06
CA SER A 98 -3.58 -31.25 3.21
C SER A 98 -2.42 -31.30 4.19
N GLY A 99 -2.76 -31.55 5.46
CA GLY A 99 -1.81 -31.62 6.57
C GLY A 99 -1.48 -30.27 7.21
N LEU A 100 -0.85 -30.32 8.40
CA LEU A 100 -0.44 -29.14 9.18
C LEU A 100 0.63 -28.27 8.49
N ILE A 101 1.21 -28.78 7.40
CA ILE A 101 2.30 -28.22 6.59
C ILE A 101 1.85 -27.83 5.18
N ALA A 102 0.53 -27.85 4.90
CA ALA A 102 -0.08 -27.40 3.65
C ALA A 102 0.51 -28.04 2.37
N GLU A 103 0.67 -29.37 2.37
CA GLU A 103 1.20 -30.09 1.20
C GLU A 103 0.18 -30.06 0.05
N PRO A 104 0.60 -29.69 -1.18
CA PRO A 104 -0.29 -29.64 -2.34
C PRO A 104 -0.68 -31.06 -2.77
N LEU A 105 -1.94 -31.25 -3.14
CA LEU A 105 -2.46 -32.49 -3.72
C LEU A 105 -3.58 -32.23 -4.71
N ILE A 106 -3.79 -33.18 -5.63
CA ILE A 106 -4.93 -33.16 -6.55
C ILE A 106 -5.86 -34.30 -6.19
N ASP A 107 -7.10 -33.99 -5.81
CA ASP A 107 -8.15 -34.97 -5.52
C ASP A 107 -9.16 -35.02 -6.66
N ILE A 108 -9.48 -36.25 -7.08
CA ILE A 108 -10.47 -36.55 -8.11
C ILE A 108 -11.62 -37.32 -7.46
N THR A 109 -12.83 -36.77 -7.55
CA THR A 109 -14.03 -37.33 -6.94
C THR A 109 -15.11 -37.56 -8.00
N PRO A 110 -15.30 -38.81 -8.48
CA PRO A 110 -16.38 -39.15 -9.40
C PRO A 110 -17.76 -38.89 -8.78
N GLN A 111 -18.58 -38.08 -9.45
CA GLN A 111 -19.94 -37.77 -9.01
C GLN A 111 -20.90 -38.93 -9.31
N ALA A 112 -21.94 -39.08 -8.48
CA ALA A 112 -22.96 -40.10 -8.69
C ALA A 112 -24.08 -39.59 -9.63
N PRO A 113 -24.62 -40.43 -10.54
CA PRO A 113 -24.20 -41.79 -10.84
C PRO A 113 -22.89 -41.82 -11.66
N VAL A 114 -21.98 -42.75 -11.35
CA VAL A 114 -20.75 -42.95 -12.12
C VAL A 114 -21.10 -43.59 -13.46
N PRO A 115 -20.69 -43.02 -14.61
CA PRO A 115 -21.02 -43.55 -15.93
C PRO A 115 -20.42 -44.95 -16.12
N GLN A 116 -21.19 -45.86 -16.74
CA GLN A 116 -20.69 -47.17 -17.16
C GLN A 116 -20.01 -47.00 -18.53
N TYR A 117 -18.73 -47.36 -18.60
CA TYR A 117 -17.90 -47.25 -19.80
C TYR A 117 -17.50 -48.64 -20.30
N LYS A 118 -17.29 -48.79 -21.62
CA LYS A 118 -16.83 -50.04 -22.25
C LYS A 118 -15.39 -49.92 -22.77
N ALA A 119 -15.01 -48.75 -23.26
CA ALA A 119 -13.67 -48.48 -23.77
C ALA A 119 -12.73 -48.00 -22.64
N ASN A 120 -11.50 -48.51 -22.64
CA ASN A 120 -10.44 -48.09 -21.74
C ASN A 120 -9.83 -46.74 -22.24
N PRO A 121 -9.29 -45.86 -21.37
CA PRO A 121 -8.57 -44.64 -21.76
C PRO A 121 -7.51 -44.75 -22.87
N LEU A 122 -6.99 -45.95 -23.16
CA LEU A 122 -6.04 -46.22 -24.24
C LEU A 122 -6.66 -46.77 -25.54
N ASP A 123 -7.96 -47.10 -25.54
CA ASP A 123 -8.65 -47.66 -26.70
C ASP A 123 -9.01 -46.58 -27.73
N GLU A 124 -8.94 -46.91 -29.02
CA GLU A 124 -9.28 -45.98 -30.12
C GLU A 124 -10.74 -45.50 -30.08
N ASP A 125 -11.64 -46.28 -29.47
CA ASP A 125 -13.06 -45.96 -29.33
C ASP A 125 -13.38 -45.13 -28.07
N CYS A 126 -12.39 -44.82 -27.21
CA CYS A 126 -12.59 -44.05 -25.97
C CYS A 126 -13.17 -42.65 -26.23
N GLU A 127 -12.63 -41.93 -27.22
CA GLU A 127 -13.12 -40.59 -27.56
C GLU A 127 -14.51 -40.62 -28.20
N LYS A 128 -14.89 -41.73 -28.85
CA LYS A 128 -16.23 -41.91 -29.42
C LYS A 128 -17.28 -42.15 -28.32
N GLU A 129 -16.89 -42.82 -27.24
CA GLU A 129 -17.76 -43.05 -26.08
C GLU A 129 -17.90 -41.79 -25.22
N GLY A 130 -16.82 -41.02 -25.04
CA GLY A 130 -16.86 -39.70 -24.40
C GLY A 130 -17.23 -39.69 -22.91
N LEU A 131 -17.29 -40.85 -22.24
CA LEU A 131 -17.69 -40.98 -20.83
C LEU A 131 -16.53 -40.88 -19.83
N VAL A 132 -15.31 -41.17 -20.27
CA VAL A 132 -14.07 -41.12 -19.48
C VAL A 132 -13.04 -40.21 -20.14
N VAL A 133 -12.06 -39.74 -19.38
CA VAL A 133 -10.93 -38.95 -19.90
C VAL A 133 -9.92 -39.89 -20.55
N CYS A 134 -9.77 -39.82 -21.87
CA CYS A 134 -8.87 -40.65 -22.65
C CYS A 134 -7.41 -40.16 -22.57
N HIS A 135 -6.48 -40.91 -23.16
CA HIS A 135 -5.07 -40.52 -23.25
C HIS A 135 -4.91 -39.14 -23.93
N GLN A 136 -4.23 -38.21 -23.24
CA GLN A 136 -4.09 -36.79 -23.58
C GLN A 136 -5.41 -35.98 -23.62
N GLY A 137 -6.49 -36.56 -23.10
CA GLY A 137 -7.76 -35.88 -22.91
C GLY A 137 -7.69 -34.76 -21.86
N ARG A 138 -8.56 -33.76 -22.02
CA ARG A 138 -8.66 -32.59 -21.14
C ARG A 138 -9.91 -32.65 -20.27
N ILE A 139 -9.77 -32.17 -19.03
CA ILE A 139 -10.87 -32.00 -18.08
C ILE A 139 -10.60 -30.80 -17.16
N ARG A 140 -11.64 -30.05 -16.82
CA ARG A 140 -11.54 -28.85 -15.99
C ARG A 140 -11.55 -29.21 -14.51
N GLY A 141 -10.66 -28.60 -13.75
CA GLY A 141 -10.62 -28.65 -12.30
C GLY A 141 -10.97 -27.32 -11.65
N GLU A 142 -11.28 -27.38 -10.36
CA GLU A 142 -11.64 -26.26 -9.51
C GLU A 142 -10.62 -26.07 -8.39
N ARG A 143 -10.64 -24.89 -7.78
CA ARG A 143 -9.81 -24.58 -6.63
C ARG A 143 -10.48 -25.19 -5.38
N GLY A 144 -9.73 -26.02 -4.67
CA GLY A 144 -10.13 -26.55 -3.37
C GLY A 144 -9.81 -25.59 -2.22
N VAL A 145 -10.09 -26.02 -0.97
CA VAL A 145 -9.92 -25.18 0.22
C VAL A 145 -8.46 -25.14 0.66
N ALA A 146 -7.88 -23.94 0.75
CA ALA A 146 -6.54 -23.72 1.30
C ALA A 146 -6.61 -23.25 2.77
N LEU A 147 -5.64 -23.67 3.59
CA LEU A 147 -5.55 -23.27 5.00
C LEU A 147 -5.39 -21.75 5.15
N ASP A 148 -4.71 -21.11 4.19
CA ASP A 148 -4.51 -19.66 4.15
C ASP A 148 -5.84 -18.89 4.04
N ASP A 149 -6.81 -19.43 3.30
CA ASP A 149 -8.14 -18.83 3.18
C ASP A 149 -8.88 -18.89 4.53
N LEU A 150 -8.79 -20.03 5.22
CA LEU A 150 -9.38 -20.21 6.55
C LEU A 150 -8.76 -19.28 7.59
N VAL A 151 -7.42 -19.17 7.61
CA VAL A 151 -6.70 -18.25 8.50
C VAL A 151 -7.06 -16.80 8.19
N TYR A 152 -7.15 -16.44 6.91
CA TYR A 152 -7.58 -15.10 6.48
C TYR A 152 -9.00 -14.77 6.94
N LEU A 153 -9.96 -15.68 6.73
CA LEU A 153 -11.34 -15.53 7.19
C LEU A 153 -11.43 -15.45 8.72
N CYS A 154 -10.69 -16.29 9.45
CA CYS A 154 -10.66 -16.26 10.92
C CYS A 154 -10.03 -14.97 11.46
N THR A 155 -8.97 -14.47 10.84
CA THR A 155 -8.32 -13.20 11.22
C THR A 155 -9.22 -12.01 10.92
N LYS A 156 -9.98 -12.06 9.82
CA LYS A 156 -10.96 -11.04 9.46
C LYS A 156 -12.13 -11.00 10.45
N LEU A 157 -12.64 -12.17 10.84
CA LEU A 157 -13.67 -12.32 11.88
C LEU A 157 -13.17 -11.83 13.24
N ALA A 158 -11.97 -12.24 13.67
CA ALA A 158 -11.36 -11.78 14.93
C ALA A 158 -11.19 -10.25 14.95
N ARG A 159 -10.69 -9.65 13.88
CA ARG A 159 -10.56 -8.18 13.76
C ARG A 159 -11.90 -7.45 13.73
N GLN A 160 -12.95 -8.02 13.15
CA GLN A 160 -14.29 -7.42 13.22
C GLN A 160 -14.87 -7.52 14.65
N MET A 161 -14.60 -8.62 15.35
CA MET A 161 -15.04 -8.84 16.73
C MET A 161 -14.31 -7.93 17.73
N ASP A 162 -13.00 -7.71 17.57
CA ASP A 162 -12.20 -6.82 18.42
C ASP A 162 -12.63 -5.34 18.31
N ASN A 163 -13.06 -4.91 17.12
CA ASN A 163 -13.40 -3.52 16.87
C ASN A 163 -14.81 -3.12 17.33
N GLN A 164 -15.74 -4.07 17.45
CA GLN A 164 -17.16 -3.77 17.70
C GLN A 164 -17.75 -4.47 18.93
N GLY A 165 -17.08 -5.47 19.49
CA GLY A 165 -17.60 -6.29 20.60
C GLY A 165 -18.64 -7.30 20.12
N VAL A 166 -18.54 -8.53 20.61
CA VAL A 166 -19.41 -9.67 20.22
C VAL A 166 -20.88 -9.35 20.49
N ASP A 167 -21.16 -8.62 21.56
CA ASP A 167 -22.52 -8.25 21.96
C ASP A 167 -23.19 -7.32 20.94
N LYS A 168 -22.47 -6.39 20.30
CA LYS A 168 -23.06 -5.46 19.31
C LYS A 168 -23.41 -6.14 17.98
N VAL A 169 -22.66 -7.16 17.58
CA VAL A 169 -22.98 -7.96 16.38
C VAL A 169 -24.25 -8.79 16.63
N PHE A 170 -24.39 -9.32 17.84
CA PHE A 170 -25.61 -10.03 18.23
C PHE A 170 -26.80 -9.08 18.51
N GLU A 171 -26.57 -7.87 19.02
CA GLU A 171 -27.60 -6.81 19.11
C GLU A 171 -28.08 -6.38 17.73
N ALA A 172 -27.17 -6.25 16.75
CA ALA A 172 -27.54 -5.95 15.37
C ALA A 172 -28.31 -7.11 14.71
N MET A 173 -28.00 -8.37 15.06
CA MET A 173 -28.78 -9.53 14.61
C MET A 173 -30.16 -9.61 15.26
N GLU A 174 -30.28 -9.29 16.55
CA GLU A 174 -31.59 -9.22 17.22
C GLU A 174 -32.42 -8.05 16.70
N ALA A 175 -31.82 -6.88 16.45
CA ALA A 175 -32.49 -5.75 15.80
C ALA A 175 -32.93 -6.08 14.37
N ALA A 176 -32.13 -6.84 13.62
CA ALA A 176 -32.53 -7.34 12.31
C ALA A 176 -33.67 -8.37 12.40
N ARG A 177 -33.68 -9.23 13.42
CA ARG A 177 -34.75 -10.18 13.69
C ARG A 177 -36.06 -9.48 14.06
N GLU A 178 -36.01 -8.47 14.93
CA GLU A 178 -37.16 -7.62 15.27
C GLU A 178 -37.70 -6.89 14.05
N ALA A 179 -36.82 -6.27 13.25
CA ALA A 179 -37.24 -5.59 12.01
C ALA A 179 -37.90 -6.55 10.99
N ILE A 180 -37.49 -7.82 10.96
CA ILE A 180 -38.10 -8.85 10.09
C ILE A 180 -39.43 -9.35 10.66
N GLU A 181 -39.57 -9.52 11.98
CA GLU A 181 -40.86 -9.83 12.63
C GLU A 181 -41.87 -8.69 12.47
N ASP A 182 -41.43 -7.43 12.59
CA ASP A 182 -42.27 -6.25 12.36
C ASP A 182 -42.73 -6.11 10.89
N ALA A 183 -41.93 -6.61 9.94
CA ALA A 183 -42.26 -6.64 8.52
C ALA A 183 -43.22 -7.78 8.10
N LYS A 184 -43.40 -8.79 8.95
CA LYS A 184 -44.25 -9.97 8.71
C LYS A 184 -45.71 -9.66 8.36
N PRO A 185 -46.43 -8.77 9.06
CA PRO A 185 -47.81 -8.42 8.68
C PRO A 185 -47.88 -7.70 7.32
N LEU A 186 -46.87 -6.90 6.96
CA LEU A 186 -46.79 -6.23 5.65
C LEU A 186 -46.55 -7.23 4.52
N LEU A 187 -45.70 -8.25 4.76
CA LEU A 187 -45.45 -9.33 3.81
C LEU A 187 -46.68 -10.21 3.63
N GLN A 188 -47.42 -10.51 4.69
CA GLN A 188 -48.70 -11.22 4.59
C GLN A 188 -49.76 -10.43 3.83
N GLN A 189 -49.80 -9.10 3.99
CA GLN A 189 -50.66 -8.24 3.17
C GLN A 189 -50.23 -8.23 1.70
N ALA A 190 -48.92 -8.21 1.40
CA ALA A 190 -48.41 -8.24 0.04
C ALA A 190 -48.73 -9.58 -0.68
N VAL A 191 -48.62 -10.71 0.01
CA VAL A 191 -49.01 -12.03 -0.51
C VAL A 191 -50.52 -12.10 -0.76
N LYS A 192 -51.32 -11.60 0.18
CA LYS A 192 -52.78 -11.57 0.03
C LYS A 192 -53.24 -10.66 -1.12
N LEU A 193 -52.57 -9.51 -1.29
CA LEU A 193 -52.78 -8.61 -2.42
C LEU A 193 -52.37 -9.27 -3.74
N SER A 194 -51.30 -10.07 -3.75
CA SER A 194 -50.89 -10.86 -4.92
C SER A 194 -51.93 -11.92 -5.31
N ASP A 195 -52.51 -12.62 -4.34
CA ASP A 195 -53.58 -13.60 -4.56
C ASP A 195 -54.88 -12.94 -5.08
N GLU A 196 -55.16 -11.71 -4.65
CA GLU A 196 -56.33 -10.93 -5.11
C GLU A 196 -56.13 -10.31 -6.51
N ILE A 197 -54.89 -10.02 -6.91
CA ILE A 197 -54.55 -9.41 -8.22
C ILE A 197 -54.45 -10.46 -9.35
N LEU A 198 -54.05 -11.69 -9.04
CA LEU A 198 -53.96 -12.81 -10.00
C LEU A 198 -55.25 -13.06 -10.83
N PRO A 199 -56.46 -13.09 -10.24
CA PRO A 199 -57.69 -13.24 -11.01
C PRO A 199 -58.04 -11.99 -11.84
N LEU A 200 -57.72 -10.78 -11.37
CA LEU A 200 -57.94 -9.53 -12.12
C LEU A 200 -57.04 -9.41 -13.37
N LEU A 201 -55.84 -10.00 -13.34
CA LEU A 201 -54.94 -10.10 -14.49
C LEU A 201 -55.46 -11.06 -15.57
N SER A 202 -56.31 -12.03 -15.20
CA SER A 202 -56.94 -12.94 -16.17
C SER A 202 -58.00 -12.25 -17.03
N GLU A 203 -58.69 -11.24 -16.50
CA GLU A 203 -59.65 -10.40 -17.24
C GLU A 203 -58.95 -9.37 -18.15
N LEU A 204 -57.73 -8.94 -17.80
CA LEU A 204 -56.94 -7.96 -18.58
C LEU A 204 -56.11 -8.56 -19.72
N ARG A 205 -56.13 -9.90 -19.91
CA ARG A 205 -55.47 -10.59 -21.05
C ARG A 205 -55.99 -10.19 -22.43
N ALA A 206 -57.11 -9.47 -22.53
CA ALA A 206 -57.63 -8.95 -23.79
C ALA A 206 -56.94 -7.66 -24.29
N GLY A 207 -56.04 -7.06 -23.50
CA GLY A 207 -55.50 -5.71 -23.77
C GLY A 207 -53.99 -5.56 -23.67
N ASN A 208 -53.18 -6.50 -24.17
CA ASN A 208 -51.76 -6.35 -24.54
C ASN A 208 -50.83 -5.43 -23.68
N LEU A 209 -50.96 -5.45 -22.34
CA LEU A 209 -50.19 -4.58 -21.41
C LEU A 209 -49.59 -5.35 -20.22
N VAL A 210 -49.22 -6.62 -20.39
CA VAL A 210 -48.87 -7.52 -19.28
C VAL A 210 -47.54 -8.24 -19.54
N GLY A 211 -46.42 -7.51 -19.46
CA GLY A 211 -45.08 -8.12 -19.42
C GLY A 211 -44.29 -7.70 -18.17
N ASN A 212 -44.35 -6.41 -17.83
CA ASN A 212 -43.59 -5.86 -16.70
C ASN A 212 -44.26 -6.13 -15.34
N VAL A 213 -45.58 -6.27 -15.30
CA VAL A 213 -46.33 -6.56 -14.06
C VAL A 213 -46.12 -8.00 -13.61
N GLU A 214 -46.13 -8.95 -14.57
CA GLU A 214 -45.92 -10.38 -14.32
C GLU A 214 -44.50 -10.65 -13.77
N ALA A 215 -43.49 -9.98 -14.33
CA ALA A 215 -42.10 -10.03 -13.83
C ALA A 215 -41.95 -9.41 -12.43
N LEU A 216 -42.64 -8.30 -12.14
CA LEU A 216 -42.61 -7.67 -10.81
C LEU A 216 -43.30 -8.52 -9.75
N THR A 217 -44.45 -9.12 -10.07
CA THR A 217 -45.16 -10.04 -9.15
C THR A 217 -44.37 -11.32 -8.92
N GLN A 218 -43.68 -11.83 -9.95
CA GLN A 218 -42.84 -13.01 -9.82
C GLN A 218 -41.60 -12.74 -8.95
N VAL A 219 -40.92 -11.61 -9.15
CA VAL A 219 -39.78 -11.21 -8.32
C VAL A 219 -40.20 -10.94 -6.87
N ALA A 220 -41.39 -10.36 -6.64
CA ALA A 220 -41.91 -10.16 -5.29
C ALA A 220 -42.27 -11.47 -4.59
N ALA A 221 -42.85 -12.44 -5.31
CA ALA A 221 -43.16 -13.76 -4.79
C ALA A 221 -41.90 -14.59 -4.50
N GLU A 222 -40.89 -14.52 -5.38
CA GLU A 222 -39.58 -15.16 -5.18
C GLU A 222 -38.84 -14.55 -3.99
N ALA A 223 -38.82 -13.22 -3.86
CA ALA A 223 -38.21 -12.55 -2.70
C ALA A 223 -38.94 -12.88 -1.38
N ALA A 224 -40.28 -12.96 -1.40
CA ALA A 224 -41.05 -13.37 -0.22
C ALA A 224 -40.78 -14.82 0.16
N ALA A 225 -40.67 -15.72 -0.83
CA ALA A 225 -40.31 -17.11 -0.62
C ALA A 225 -38.89 -17.27 -0.07
N ASP A 226 -37.91 -16.53 -0.61
CA ASP A 226 -36.52 -16.56 -0.14
C ASP A 226 -36.37 -15.99 1.27
N ILE A 227 -37.11 -14.93 1.62
CA ILE A 227 -37.15 -14.39 2.99
C ILE A 227 -37.79 -15.40 3.95
N GLN A 228 -38.87 -16.06 3.54
CA GLN A 228 -39.51 -17.11 4.34
C GLN A 228 -38.57 -18.31 4.54
N ARG A 229 -37.80 -18.67 3.51
CA ARG A 229 -36.78 -19.74 3.54
C ARG A 229 -35.61 -19.39 4.47
N LEU A 230 -35.12 -18.15 4.40
CA LEU A 230 -34.11 -17.61 5.31
C LEU A 230 -34.57 -17.67 6.79
N GLN A 231 -35.86 -17.43 7.05
CA GLN A 231 -36.44 -17.53 8.39
C GLN A 231 -36.55 -18.98 8.90
N THR A 232 -36.98 -19.91 8.05
CA THR A 232 -37.19 -21.32 8.46
C THR A 232 -35.92 -22.15 8.48
N GLU A 233 -34.91 -21.82 7.67
CA GLU A 233 -33.71 -22.65 7.48
C GLU A 233 -32.45 -22.04 8.12
N VAL A 234 -32.32 -20.71 8.19
CA VAL A 234 -31.06 -20.04 8.59
C VAL A 234 -31.19 -19.30 9.93
N LEU A 235 -32.26 -18.56 10.15
CA LEU A 235 -32.46 -17.69 11.33
C LEU A 235 -33.37 -18.30 12.41
N THR A 236 -33.35 -19.62 12.59
CA THR A 236 -34.06 -20.25 13.71
C THR A 236 -33.37 -19.92 15.03
N GLU A 237 -34.13 -19.79 16.14
CA GLU A 237 -33.53 -19.57 17.48
C GLU A 237 -32.45 -20.60 17.81
N ASN A 238 -32.65 -21.85 17.37
CA ASN A 238 -31.67 -22.93 17.55
C ASN A 238 -30.40 -22.70 16.72
N ASN A 239 -30.50 -22.22 15.48
CA ASN A 239 -29.33 -21.95 14.64
C ASN A 239 -28.56 -20.71 15.10
N VAL A 240 -29.26 -19.65 15.55
CA VAL A 240 -28.60 -18.46 16.11
C VAL A 240 -27.94 -18.80 17.44
N LYS A 241 -28.57 -19.63 18.27
CA LYS A 241 -27.97 -20.14 19.52
C LYS A 241 -26.79 -21.08 19.25
N ALA A 242 -26.92 -22.01 18.31
CA ALA A 242 -25.83 -22.90 17.91
C ALA A 242 -24.67 -22.14 17.26
N LEU A 243 -24.96 -21.08 16.50
CA LEU A 243 -23.95 -20.17 15.93
C LEU A 243 -23.29 -19.34 17.04
N ARG A 244 -24.06 -18.82 18.01
CA ARG A 244 -23.51 -18.14 19.20
C ARG A 244 -22.61 -19.08 20.00
N GLU A 245 -23.04 -20.30 20.25
CA GLU A 245 -22.26 -21.32 20.96
C GLU A 245 -21.04 -21.75 20.15
N SER A 246 -21.15 -21.87 18.84
CA SER A 246 -20.04 -22.24 17.94
C SER A 246 -19.03 -21.10 17.80
N VAL A 247 -19.46 -19.84 17.71
CA VAL A 247 -18.60 -18.65 17.72
C VAL A 247 -17.94 -18.49 19.08
N GLN A 248 -18.67 -18.64 20.19
CA GLN A 248 -18.09 -18.62 21.54
C GLN A 248 -17.10 -19.77 21.76
N THR A 249 -17.40 -20.96 21.22
CA THR A 249 -16.50 -22.12 21.28
C THR A 249 -15.28 -21.87 20.40
N LEU A 250 -15.44 -21.28 19.21
CA LEU A 250 -14.34 -20.90 18.33
C LEU A 250 -13.47 -19.82 18.98
N THR A 251 -14.06 -18.83 19.66
CA THR A 251 -13.32 -17.81 20.43
C THR A 251 -12.61 -18.43 21.62
N LYS A 252 -13.25 -19.31 22.39
CA LYS A 252 -12.59 -20.04 23.48
C LYS A 252 -11.50 -20.97 22.97
N THR A 253 -11.68 -21.56 21.79
CA THR A 253 -10.68 -22.41 21.12
C THR A 253 -9.53 -21.57 20.59
N LEU A 254 -9.79 -20.38 20.04
CA LEU A 254 -8.77 -19.42 19.59
C LEU A 254 -8.00 -18.84 20.78
N GLN A 255 -8.68 -18.51 21.88
CA GLN A 255 -8.05 -18.12 23.14
C GLN A 255 -7.26 -19.27 23.74
N HIS A 256 -7.76 -20.51 23.65
CA HIS A 256 -7.01 -21.71 24.03
C HIS A 256 -5.84 -21.97 23.07
N ILE A 257 -5.93 -21.65 21.78
CA ILE A 257 -4.83 -21.76 20.82
C ILE A 257 -3.81 -20.66 21.09
N GLU A 258 -4.19 -19.43 21.44
CA GLU A 258 -3.31 -18.35 21.91
C GLU A 258 -2.65 -18.71 23.23
N ARG A 259 -3.38 -19.35 24.16
CA ARG A 259 -2.84 -19.84 25.42
C ARG A 259 -1.95 -21.06 25.21
N ILE A 260 -2.28 -21.95 24.28
CA ILE A 260 -1.46 -23.10 23.90
C ILE A 260 -0.28 -22.66 23.04
N THR A 261 -0.33 -21.56 22.29
CA THR A 261 0.85 -20.99 21.58
C THR A 261 1.71 -20.14 22.52
N GLY A 262 1.11 -19.47 23.50
CA GLY A 262 1.81 -18.81 24.61
C GLY A 262 2.44 -19.81 25.61
N ASP A 263 1.72 -20.89 25.93
CA ASP A 263 2.18 -21.98 26.78
C ASP A 263 3.02 -22.99 25.99
N LEU A 264 2.87 -23.14 24.66
CA LEU A 264 3.91 -23.73 23.81
C LEU A 264 5.12 -22.80 23.82
N GLY A 265 4.98 -21.47 23.86
CA GLY A 265 6.11 -20.57 24.10
C GLY A 265 6.86 -20.90 25.40
N GLY A 266 6.13 -21.33 26.43
CA GLY A 266 6.68 -21.79 27.71
C GLY A 266 7.08 -23.28 27.80
N LEU A 267 6.49 -24.17 27.00
CA LEU A 267 6.71 -25.63 27.00
C LEU A 267 7.53 -26.11 25.80
N THR A 268 7.80 -25.25 24.81
CA THR A 268 8.79 -25.45 23.73
C THR A 268 10.19 -24.99 24.15
N SER A 269 10.37 -24.59 25.41
CA SER A 269 11.67 -24.42 26.05
C SER A 269 12.39 -25.76 26.33
N ASP A 270 11.97 -26.87 25.69
CA ASP A 270 12.69 -28.12 25.75
C ASP A 270 13.95 -28.04 24.86
N LYS A 271 15.09 -28.31 25.47
CA LYS A 271 16.46 -28.01 25.04
C LYS A 271 16.94 -28.84 23.83
N ARG A 272 16.05 -29.28 22.93
CA ARG A 272 16.35 -30.22 21.83
C ARG A 272 15.96 -29.79 20.41
N ARG A 273 15.64 -28.51 20.15
CA ARG A 273 15.64 -27.93 18.78
C ARG A 273 16.88 -27.07 18.51
N GLY A 274 18.05 -27.63 18.81
CA GLY A 274 19.37 -27.06 18.52
C GLY A 274 19.76 -27.07 17.03
N ALA A 275 18.88 -26.62 16.14
CA ALA A 275 19.18 -26.38 14.72
C ALA A 275 18.43 -25.17 14.13
N ALA A 276 18.11 -24.16 14.95
CA ALA A 276 17.48 -22.92 14.47
C ALA A 276 18.42 -22.14 13.54
N LEU A 277 17.96 -21.84 12.34
CA LEU A 277 18.61 -21.00 11.34
C LEU A 277 18.72 -19.55 11.87
N LYS A 278 19.96 -19.05 11.97
CA LYS A 278 20.31 -17.75 12.55
C LYS A 278 20.87 -16.83 11.47
N PHE A 279 20.64 -15.54 11.65
CA PHE A 279 21.06 -14.48 10.76
C PHE A 279 21.85 -13.43 11.55
N TRP A 280 23.05 -13.04 11.10
CA TRP A 280 23.93 -12.10 11.81
C TRP A 280 24.40 -10.98 10.89
N LEU A 281 24.38 -9.75 11.41
CA LEU A 281 24.98 -8.58 10.76
C LEU A 281 26.43 -8.44 11.22
N GLY A 282 27.39 -8.59 10.30
CA GLY A 282 28.81 -8.44 10.65
C GLY A 282 29.21 -6.99 10.94
N PRO A 283 30.35 -6.72 11.60
CA PRO A 283 30.87 -5.36 11.80
C PRO A 283 31.01 -4.58 10.48
N GLY A 284 31.53 -5.20 9.42
CA GLY A 284 31.61 -4.59 8.09
C GLY A 284 30.24 -4.33 7.42
N ALA A 285 29.14 -4.78 8.03
CA ALA A 285 27.78 -4.45 7.61
C ALA A 285 27.25 -3.16 8.23
N LEU A 286 27.83 -2.76 9.35
CA LEU A 286 27.46 -1.56 10.10
C LEU A 286 28.35 -0.37 9.72
N TYR A 287 29.62 -0.64 9.37
CA TYR A 287 30.64 0.37 9.08
C TYR A 287 31.19 0.20 7.67
N SER A 288 31.51 1.32 7.01
CA SER A 288 32.21 1.34 5.71
C SER A 288 33.51 2.12 5.84
N ASP A 289 34.63 1.53 5.42
CA ASP A 289 35.93 2.17 5.45
C ASP A 289 35.91 3.49 4.64
N GLY A 290 36.31 4.58 5.28
CA GLY A 290 36.42 5.91 4.66
C GLY A 290 35.13 6.74 4.57
N ALA A 291 33.99 6.27 5.09
CA ALA A 291 32.78 7.10 5.12
C ALA A 291 32.81 8.14 6.25
N PRO A 292 32.30 9.37 6.00
CA PRO A 292 32.09 10.39 7.02
C PRO A 292 31.35 9.90 8.26
N GLU A 293 31.74 10.41 9.42
CA GLU A 293 31.33 9.88 10.73
C GLU A 293 29.82 9.97 11.02
N HIS A 294 29.15 11.03 10.58
CA HIS A 294 27.68 11.17 10.68
C HIS A 294 26.91 10.17 9.81
N VAL A 295 27.59 9.54 8.85
CA VAL A 295 27.05 8.45 8.03
C VAL A 295 27.10 7.13 8.82
N GLN A 296 27.97 6.99 9.83
CA GLN A 296 28.13 5.72 10.57
C GLN A 296 26.95 5.42 11.50
N GLU A 297 26.47 6.39 12.30
CA GLU A 297 25.28 6.17 13.16
C GLU A 297 24.04 5.81 12.33
N ALA A 298 23.79 6.59 11.27
CA ALA A 298 22.66 6.34 10.37
C ALA A 298 22.79 5.00 9.65
N ARG A 299 24.01 4.58 9.29
CA ARG A 299 24.27 3.24 8.73
C ARG A 299 24.01 2.14 9.74
N ILE A 300 24.42 2.28 11.00
CA ILE A 300 24.09 1.31 12.05
C ILE A 300 22.58 1.15 12.15
N ARG A 301 21.85 2.27 12.26
CA ARG A 301 20.39 2.27 12.37
C ARG A 301 19.72 1.63 11.16
N LEU A 302 20.08 2.07 9.95
CA LEU A 302 19.52 1.53 8.71
C LEU A 302 19.85 0.04 8.53
N SER A 303 21.09 -0.38 8.85
CA SER A 303 21.48 -1.78 8.77
C SER A 303 20.73 -2.66 9.77
N LEU A 304 20.47 -2.17 10.99
CA LEU A 304 19.65 -2.87 11.97
C LEU A 304 18.20 -3.03 11.48
N LEU A 305 17.60 -1.95 10.96
CA LEU A 305 16.24 -1.99 10.40
C LEU A 305 16.17 -2.94 9.20
N SER A 306 17.13 -2.87 8.26
CA SER A 306 17.26 -3.81 7.14
C SER A 306 17.37 -5.26 7.63
N GLY A 307 18.19 -5.52 8.65
CA GLY A 307 18.36 -6.85 9.22
C GLY A 307 17.10 -7.40 9.85
N MET A 308 16.30 -6.56 10.51
CA MET A 308 15.00 -6.95 11.07
C MET A 308 13.97 -7.26 9.98
N VAL A 309 13.92 -6.45 8.91
CA VAL A 309 13.07 -6.72 7.74
C VAL A 309 13.45 -8.04 7.07
N LEU A 310 14.74 -8.29 6.87
CA LEU A 310 15.23 -9.56 6.32
C LEU A 310 14.93 -10.74 7.25
N ALA A 311 15.11 -10.58 8.56
CA ALA A 311 14.82 -11.61 9.54
C ALA A 311 13.33 -11.99 9.54
N ALA A 312 12.44 -11.00 9.45
CA ALA A 312 11.01 -11.22 9.31
C ALA A 312 10.65 -11.92 8.00
N GLU A 313 11.19 -11.45 6.87
CA GLU A 313 10.90 -12.01 5.55
C GLU A 313 11.39 -13.45 5.39
N LEU A 314 12.52 -13.78 6.02
CA LEU A 314 13.15 -15.10 5.92
C LEU A 314 12.79 -16.04 7.08
N ASN A 315 11.96 -15.58 8.03
CA ASN A 315 11.63 -16.28 9.26
C ASN A 315 12.88 -16.80 10.00
N ARG A 316 13.87 -15.91 10.21
CA ARG A 316 15.14 -16.23 10.89
C ARG A 316 15.28 -15.46 12.19
N THR A 317 15.96 -16.05 13.16
CA THR A 317 16.38 -15.34 14.36
C THR A 317 17.52 -14.38 14.02
N LEU A 318 17.34 -13.09 14.32
CA LEU A 318 18.38 -12.07 14.18
C LEU A 318 19.34 -12.14 15.39
N LEU A 319 20.62 -12.35 15.11
CA LEU A 319 21.69 -12.23 16.07
C LEU A 319 22.11 -10.77 16.16
N LEU A 320 22.01 -10.21 17.37
CA LEU A 320 22.41 -8.84 17.65
C LEU A 320 23.90 -8.65 17.35
N PRO A 321 24.27 -7.62 16.59
CA PRO A 321 25.65 -7.40 16.19
C PRO A 321 26.46 -6.78 17.32
N GLN A 322 27.78 -6.92 17.27
CA GLN A 322 28.66 -6.06 18.06
C GLN A 322 28.80 -4.69 17.37
N LEU A 323 28.94 -3.64 18.17
CA LEU A 323 29.03 -2.26 17.70
C LEU A 323 30.46 -1.74 17.90
N GLN A 324 30.91 -0.84 17.03
CA GLN A 324 32.14 -0.09 17.20
C GLN A 324 31.83 1.29 17.79
N MET A 325 32.39 1.57 18.96
CA MET A 325 32.22 2.83 19.70
C MET A 325 33.62 3.35 20.10
N GLY A 326 34.02 4.53 19.60
CA GLY A 326 35.33 5.12 19.91
C GLY A 326 36.51 4.22 19.56
N GLY A 327 36.42 3.51 18.44
CA GLY A 327 37.44 2.56 17.98
C GLY A 327 37.49 1.23 18.75
N ARG A 328 36.56 0.97 19.68
CA ARG A 328 36.44 -0.29 20.43
C ARG A 328 35.20 -1.06 20.01
N ILE A 329 35.30 -2.38 19.95
CA ILE A 329 34.15 -3.26 19.76
C ILE A 329 33.47 -3.47 21.12
N VAL A 330 32.17 -3.21 21.19
CA VAL A 330 31.32 -3.35 22.38
C VAL A 330 30.09 -4.21 22.04
N ASP A 331 29.54 -4.89 23.04
CA ASP A 331 28.34 -5.68 22.84
C ASP A 331 27.10 -4.77 22.65
N PHE A 332 26.12 -5.24 21.88
CA PHE A 332 24.89 -4.47 21.59
C PHE A 332 24.21 -3.96 22.88
N GLY A 333 24.19 -4.82 23.91
CA GLY A 333 23.56 -4.53 25.20
C GLY A 333 24.28 -3.51 26.06
N GLU A 334 25.51 -3.13 25.72
CA GLU A 334 26.20 -2.00 26.37
C GLU A 334 25.68 -0.66 25.88
N VAL A 335 25.12 -0.62 24.66
CA VAL A 335 24.68 0.61 23.99
C VAL A 335 23.16 0.75 24.02
N PHE A 336 22.43 -0.34 23.80
CA PHE A 336 20.97 -0.35 23.69
C PHE A 336 20.30 -1.28 24.71
N ASP A 337 19.03 -0.98 25.01
CA ASP A 337 18.16 -1.83 25.83
C ASP A 337 17.68 -3.05 25.02
N VAL A 338 18.33 -4.19 25.25
CA VAL A 338 18.04 -5.47 24.58
C VAL A 338 16.67 -6.03 24.94
N ASP A 339 16.24 -5.88 26.19
CA ASP A 339 14.97 -6.45 26.65
C ASP A 339 13.80 -5.72 26.00
N ARG A 340 13.87 -4.39 25.97
CA ARG A 340 12.90 -3.55 25.28
C ARG A 340 12.86 -3.83 23.78
N LEU A 341 14.02 -3.96 23.14
CA LEU A 341 14.10 -4.29 21.72
C LEU A 341 13.50 -5.68 21.43
N THR A 342 13.83 -6.68 22.25
CA THR A 342 13.33 -8.05 22.10
C THR A 342 11.82 -8.11 22.26
N ALA A 343 11.26 -7.44 23.27
CA ALA A 343 9.82 -7.36 23.47
C ALA A 343 9.09 -6.70 22.28
N GLY A 344 9.67 -5.62 21.72
CA GLY A 344 9.11 -4.95 20.54
C GLY A 344 9.15 -5.82 19.28
N MET A 345 10.24 -6.59 19.08
CA MET A 345 10.40 -7.46 17.91
C MET A 345 9.52 -8.71 17.97
N LEU A 346 9.34 -9.29 19.16
CA LEU A 346 8.53 -10.48 19.36
C LEU A 346 7.07 -10.27 18.97
N GLN A 347 6.51 -9.08 19.21
CA GLN A 347 5.15 -8.71 18.80
C GLN A 347 4.93 -8.75 17.27
N HIS A 348 6.02 -8.71 16.51
CA HIS A 348 6.02 -8.78 15.06
C HIS A 348 6.65 -10.08 14.52
N GLY A 349 6.75 -11.12 15.36
CA GLY A 349 7.27 -12.43 14.96
C GLY A 349 8.78 -12.48 14.72
N VAL A 350 9.54 -11.46 15.15
CA VAL A 350 11.00 -11.42 14.98
C VAL A 350 11.68 -11.81 16.29
N HIS A 351 12.45 -12.90 16.24
CA HIS A 351 13.24 -13.37 17.38
C HIS A 351 14.64 -12.76 17.37
N LEU A 352 15.10 -12.30 18.52
CA LEU A 352 16.45 -11.78 18.73
C LEU A 352 17.26 -12.70 19.65
N SER A 353 18.56 -12.78 19.39
CA SER A 353 19.51 -13.49 20.28
C SER A 353 20.87 -12.79 20.27
N GLN A 354 21.64 -12.96 21.34
CA GLN A 354 23.06 -12.57 21.34
C GLN A 354 23.89 -13.53 20.47
N LEU A 355 25.04 -13.05 19.98
CA LEU A 355 25.99 -13.87 19.23
C LEU A 355 26.63 -14.93 20.15
N PRO A 356 26.57 -16.24 19.84
CA PRO A 356 27.20 -17.27 20.66
C PRO A 356 28.73 -17.15 20.66
N SER A 357 29.35 -17.25 21.83
CA SER A 357 30.81 -17.27 21.99
C SER A 357 31.43 -18.45 21.23
N GLY A 358 32.31 -18.19 20.26
CA GLY A 358 33.06 -19.23 19.54
C GLY A 358 32.44 -19.79 18.25
N SER A 359 31.36 -19.20 17.72
CA SER A 359 30.80 -19.60 16.41
C SER A 359 31.76 -19.32 15.25
N ARG A 360 32.43 -20.36 14.72
CA ARG A 360 33.43 -20.25 13.64
C ARG A 360 32.98 -20.65 12.23
N ARG A 361 31.71 -21.01 12.02
CA ARG A 361 31.21 -21.42 10.69
C ARG A 361 29.89 -20.71 10.35
N ALA A 362 29.99 -19.44 9.98
CA ALA A 362 28.90 -18.73 9.31
C ALA A 362 29.12 -18.79 7.78
N VAL A 363 28.05 -18.94 7.01
CA VAL A 363 28.10 -18.63 5.58
C VAL A 363 28.07 -17.11 5.45
N HIS A 364 29.15 -16.53 4.91
CA HIS A 364 29.24 -15.09 4.72
C HIS A 364 28.69 -14.70 3.35
N LEU A 365 27.76 -13.74 3.33
CA LEU A 365 27.14 -13.21 2.14
C LEU A 365 27.34 -11.70 2.07
N ASN A 366 27.86 -11.25 0.93
CA ASN A 366 27.93 -9.84 0.62
C ASN A 366 26.71 -9.44 -0.19
N LEU A 367 25.82 -8.65 0.41
CA LEU A 367 24.61 -8.21 -0.28
C LEU A 367 24.88 -7.12 -1.32
N ALA A 368 26.02 -6.41 -1.25
CA ALA A 368 26.37 -5.39 -2.24
C ALA A 368 26.57 -5.96 -3.66
N SER A 369 26.77 -7.28 -3.80
CA SER A 369 26.87 -7.98 -5.09
C SER A 369 25.56 -8.62 -5.57
N SER A 370 24.48 -8.58 -4.78
CA SER A 370 23.21 -9.23 -5.14
C SER A 370 22.12 -8.20 -5.45
N HIS A 371 21.49 -8.30 -6.61
CA HIS A 371 20.30 -7.49 -6.96
C HIS A 371 19.04 -7.97 -6.21
N ASP A 372 19.06 -9.18 -5.66
CA ASP A 372 17.99 -9.77 -4.85
C ASP A 372 18.57 -10.34 -3.54
N ALA A 373 18.51 -9.54 -2.47
CA ALA A 373 18.99 -9.95 -1.16
C ALA A 373 18.21 -11.13 -0.58
N VAL A 374 16.90 -11.22 -0.85
CA VAL A 374 16.04 -12.28 -0.33
C VAL A 374 16.33 -13.60 -1.05
N GLY A 375 16.35 -13.60 -2.38
CA GLY A 375 16.69 -14.78 -3.17
C GLY A 375 18.09 -15.32 -2.83
N ALA A 376 19.09 -14.43 -2.68
CA ALA A 376 20.43 -14.84 -2.25
C ALA A 376 20.43 -15.51 -0.87
N LEU A 377 19.67 -14.98 0.08
CA LEU A 377 19.57 -15.56 1.42
C LEU A 377 18.75 -16.87 1.45
N GLN A 378 17.74 -17.00 0.59
CA GLN A 378 16.93 -18.21 0.43
C GLN A 378 17.76 -19.38 -0.14
N GLN A 379 18.72 -19.13 -1.02
CA GLN A 379 19.65 -20.17 -1.50
C GLN A 379 20.47 -20.81 -0.37
N HIS A 380 20.62 -20.10 0.75
CA HIS A 380 21.29 -20.58 1.95
C HIS A 380 20.30 -20.94 3.07
N ALA A 381 19.06 -21.31 2.73
CA ALA A 381 18.05 -21.79 3.68
C ALA A 381 18.54 -22.93 4.57
N PHE A 382 19.45 -23.78 4.08
CA PHE A 382 20.03 -24.89 4.86
C PHE A 382 21.10 -24.46 5.88
N ALA A 383 21.67 -23.26 5.74
CA ALA A 383 22.79 -22.80 6.57
C ALA A 383 22.31 -22.35 7.96
N GLN A 384 22.76 -23.05 9.00
CA GLN A 384 22.43 -22.77 10.40
C GLN A 384 22.79 -21.35 10.83
N LEU A 385 23.89 -20.79 10.31
CA LEU A 385 24.30 -19.42 10.60
C LEU A 385 24.68 -18.73 9.29
N VAL A 386 24.00 -17.64 8.99
CA VAL A 386 24.30 -16.79 7.85
C VAL A 386 24.73 -15.42 8.36
N SER A 387 25.88 -14.96 7.88
CA SER A 387 26.41 -13.63 8.12
C SER A 387 26.19 -12.79 6.88
N VAL A 388 25.67 -11.58 7.06
CA VAL A 388 25.49 -10.61 5.99
C VAL A 388 26.37 -9.39 6.19
N SER A 389 27.05 -8.97 5.13
CA SER A 389 27.65 -7.65 5.00
C SER A 389 26.77 -6.72 4.16
N CYS A 390 26.76 -5.44 4.54
CA CYS A 390 26.14 -4.31 3.85
C CYS A 390 24.61 -4.42 3.57
N PRO A 391 23.73 -4.67 4.55
CA PRO A 391 22.29 -4.73 4.30
C PRO A 391 21.64 -3.34 4.07
N ALA A 392 22.29 -2.26 4.50
CA ALA A 392 21.81 -0.91 4.24
C ALA A 392 21.74 -0.65 2.72
N PHE A 393 20.60 -0.13 2.26
CA PHE A 393 20.30 0.14 0.85
C PHE A 393 20.23 -1.09 -0.08
N GLN A 394 20.44 -2.31 0.42
CA GLN A 394 20.39 -3.55 -0.38
C GLN A 394 19.08 -4.32 -0.22
N VAL A 395 18.23 -3.93 0.73
CA VAL A 395 16.91 -4.52 0.91
C VAL A 395 15.91 -3.84 -0.04
N PRO A 396 15.14 -4.61 -0.84
CA PRO A 396 14.12 -4.04 -1.71
C PRO A 396 13.15 -3.12 -0.97
N ALA A 397 12.86 -1.97 -1.57
CA ALA A 397 11.99 -0.94 -0.98
C ALA A 397 10.59 -1.46 -0.61
N ASP A 398 10.07 -2.42 -1.38
CA ASP A 398 8.76 -3.02 -1.14
C ASP A 398 8.72 -3.90 0.12
N LEU A 399 9.86 -4.43 0.57
CA LEU A 399 9.92 -5.17 1.84
C LEU A 399 9.84 -4.23 3.04
N PHE A 400 10.48 -3.06 2.97
CA PHE A 400 10.26 -2.01 3.98
C PHE A 400 8.78 -1.59 4.03
N ALA A 401 8.14 -1.46 2.86
CA ALA A 401 6.71 -1.14 2.75
C ALA A 401 5.82 -2.21 3.40
N LYS A 402 6.10 -3.48 3.13
CA LYS A 402 5.41 -4.65 3.68
C LYS A 402 5.54 -4.72 5.20
N HIS A 403 6.74 -4.48 5.71
CA HIS A 403 7.10 -4.57 7.13
C HIS A 403 7.08 -3.22 7.86
N GLU A 404 6.29 -2.25 7.39
CA GLU A 404 6.27 -0.89 7.93
C GLU A 404 6.06 -0.84 9.45
N GLN A 405 5.12 -1.63 9.98
CA GLN A 405 4.85 -1.68 11.42
C GLN A 405 6.06 -2.19 12.22
N LEU A 406 6.73 -3.23 11.72
CA LEU A 406 7.95 -3.77 12.33
C LEU A 406 9.07 -2.72 12.33
N VAL A 407 9.26 -2.01 11.21
CA VAL A 407 10.31 -0.99 11.07
C VAL A 407 10.12 0.13 12.10
N PHE A 408 8.90 0.64 12.27
CA PHE A 408 8.64 1.69 13.26
C PHE A 408 8.62 1.17 14.69
N ALA A 409 8.19 -0.07 14.94
CA ALA A 409 8.33 -0.72 16.24
C ALA A 409 9.81 -0.88 16.63
N ALA A 410 10.66 -1.28 15.69
CA ALA A 410 12.10 -1.41 15.88
C ALA A 410 12.75 -0.06 16.19
N ALA A 411 12.49 0.94 15.35
CA ALA A 411 13.01 2.30 15.54
C ALA A 411 12.60 2.87 16.91
N LYS A 412 11.36 2.61 17.37
CA LYS A 412 10.86 3.01 18.68
C LYS A 412 11.47 2.20 19.84
N ALA A 413 11.80 0.94 19.63
CA ALA A 413 12.33 0.05 20.65
C ALA A 413 13.86 0.16 20.83
N LEU A 414 14.58 0.63 19.81
CA LEU A 414 15.97 1.05 19.92
C LEU A 414 16.07 2.23 20.90
N LYS A 415 16.45 1.92 22.14
CA LYS A 415 16.61 2.91 23.21
C LYS A 415 17.99 2.81 23.84
N PRO A 416 18.63 3.95 24.15
CA PRO A 416 19.96 3.97 24.70
C PRO A 416 19.97 3.41 26.13
N ARG A 417 21.03 2.67 26.49
CA ARG A 417 21.27 2.18 27.86
C ARG A 417 22.22 3.13 28.60
N GLN A 418 22.34 2.93 29.91
CA GLN A 418 23.38 3.57 30.72
C GLN A 418 24.79 3.11 30.29
N PRO A 419 25.79 4.01 30.23
CA PRO A 419 25.77 5.41 30.73
C PRO A 419 25.28 6.46 29.71
N MET A 420 25.07 6.10 28.44
CA MET A 420 24.66 7.04 27.39
C MET A 420 23.32 7.71 27.68
N LEU A 421 22.36 6.96 28.22
CA LEU A 421 21.06 7.48 28.64
C LEU A 421 21.19 8.63 29.67
N ASN A 422 22.09 8.51 30.66
CA ASN A 422 22.33 9.61 31.62
C ASN A 422 22.84 10.87 30.94
N THR A 423 23.71 10.74 29.93
CA THR A 423 24.21 11.89 29.18
C THR A 423 23.10 12.56 28.38
N LEU A 424 22.29 11.77 27.66
CA LEU A 424 21.12 12.27 26.94
C LEU A 424 20.19 13.07 27.86
N LEU A 425 19.82 12.49 29.02
CA LEU A 425 18.90 13.13 29.96
C LEU A 425 19.46 14.44 30.53
N ARG A 426 20.76 14.48 30.87
CA ARG A 426 21.41 15.71 31.34
C ARG A 426 21.42 16.82 30.30
N VAL A 427 21.80 16.50 29.06
CA VAL A 427 21.84 17.48 27.96
C VAL A 427 20.43 17.97 27.65
N LYS A 428 19.45 17.06 27.58
CA LYS A 428 18.04 17.40 27.40
C LYS A 428 17.55 18.36 28.49
N GLN A 429 17.78 18.02 29.76
CA GLN A 429 17.37 18.86 30.88
C GLN A 429 18.01 20.26 30.81
N HIS A 430 19.28 20.36 30.41
CA HIS A 430 19.91 21.65 30.20
C HIS A 430 19.20 22.48 29.13
N LEU A 431 18.91 21.90 27.96
CA LEU A 431 18.21 22.58 26.87
C LEU A 431 16.78 23.00 27.26
N GLU A 432 16.06 22.15 27.97
CA GLU A 432 14.73 22.47 28.50
C GLU A 432 14.79 23.62 29.53
N ASN A 433 15.88 23.77 30.28
CA ASN A 433 16.04 24.89 31.21
C ASN A 433 16.32 26.23 30.51
N LEU A 434 16.67 26.24 29.22
CA LEU A 434 16.91 27.47 28.46
C LEU A 434 15.62 28.21 28.09
N SER A 435 14.45 27.58 28.25
CA SER A 435 13.15 28.18 27.93
C SER A 435 12.11 28.00 29.02
N ALA A 436 11.23 28.99 29.17
CA ALA A 436 10.10 28.91 30.10
C ALA A 436 9.14 27.76 29.74
N SER A 437 8.99 27.43 28.45
CA SER A 437 8.14 26.36 27.96
C SER A 437 8.71 24.96 28.17
N ARG A 438 9.95 24.83 28.68
CA ARG A 438 10.67 23.55 28.83
C ARG A 438 10.76 22.79 27.51
N ARG A 439 10.93 23.51 26.40
CA ARG A 439 11.05 22.97 25.04
C ARG A 439 12.33 23.47 24.39
N PHE A 440 12.81 22.73 23.41
CA PHE A 440 13.88 23.13 22.51
C PHE A 440 13.60 22.60 21.10
N ASN A 441 14.07 23.33 20.11
CA ASN A 441 14.11 22.95 18.71
C ASN A 441 15.50 22.42 18.37
N VAL A 442 15.62 21.63 17.30
CA VAL A 442 16.91 21.10 16.83
C VAL A 442 17.08 21.39 15.35
N LEU A 443 18.22 21.99 14.98
CA LEU A 443 18.67 22.16 13.61
C LEU A 443 19.96 21.36 13.39
N HIS A 444 19.91 20.37 12.49
CA HIS A 444 21.10 19.74 11.94
C HIS A 444 21.56 20.52 10.71
N LEU A 445 22.60 21.33 10.84
CA LEU A 445 23.14 22.11 9.73
C LEU A 445 24.32 21.36 9.11
N ARG A 446 24.16 20.94 7.85
CA ARG A 446 25.20 20.24 7.09
C ARG A 446 26.18 21.25 6.47
N ALA A 447 27.28 21.53 7.18
CA ALA A 447 28.32 22.46 6.78
C ALA A 447 29.75 21.88 6.88
N ASN A 448 29.87 20.55 7.00
CA ASN A 448 31.15 19.85 7.08
C ASN A 448 31.88 19.88 5.73
N ALA A 449 33.21 19.98 5.75
CA ALA A 449 34.00 20.13 4.53
C ALA A 449 33.87 18.92 3.58
N ASP A 450 33.81 17.72 4.14
CA ASP A 450 33.54 16.46 3.41
C ASP A 450 32.14 16.43 2.80
N TRP A 451 31.13 16.92 3.52
CA TRP A 451 29.76 17.05 3.02
C TRP A 451 29.69 18.00 1.82
N VAL A 452 30.35 19.16 1.90
CA VAL A 452 30.40 20.13 0.79
C VAL A 452 31.02 19.50 -0.46
N GLN A 453 32.17 18.83 -0.32
CA GLN A 453 32.83 18.13 -1.42
C GLN A 453 31.94 17.03 -2.01
N GLN A 454 31.28 16.25 -1.15
CA GLN A 454 30.41 15.16 -1.60
C GLN A 454 29.17 15.68 -2.33
N CYS A 455 28.56 16.77 -1.88
CA CYS A 455 27.45 17.41 -2.58
C CYS A 455 27.87 17.91 -3.97
N GLU A 456 29.04 18.54 -4.10
CA GLU A 456 29.55 18.97 -5.41
C GLU A 456 29.73 17.79 -6.38
N LEU A 457 30.18 16.64 -5.88
CA LEU A 457 30.30 15.42 -6.69
C LEU A 457 28.93 14.90 -7.15
N TRP A 458 27.95 14.88 -6.24
CA TRP A 458 26.60 14.42 -6.58
C TRP A 458 25.88 15.35 -7.57
N GLU A 459 26.05 16.66 -7.42
CA GLU A 459 25.42 17.66 -8.31
C GLU A 459 25.99 17.61 -9.74
N ARG A 460 27.27 17.22 -9.88
CA ARG A 460 27.95 16.99 -11.17
C ARG A 460 27.63 15.64 -11.81
N SER A 461 27.05 14.70 -11.06
CA SER A 461 26.73 13.36 -11.57
C SER A 461 25.50 13.41 -12.50
N ASN A 462 25.64 12.85 -13.70
CA ASN A 462 24.55 12.74 -14.68
C ASN A 462 23.76 11.42 -14.58
N GLY A 463 23.88 10.69 -13.46
CA GLY A 463 23.14 9.45 -13.22
C GLY A 463 21.64 9.70 -13.00
N GLY A 464 20.81 8.65 -13.18
CA GLY A 464 19.33 8.75 -13.20
C GLY A 464 18.64 9.23 -11.91
N HIS A 465 19.38 9.47 -10.83
CA HIS A 465 18.87 10.09 -9.59
C HIS A 465 19.77 11.26 -9.20
N ARG A 466 19.69 12.36 -9.95
CA ARG A 466 20.45 13.58 -9.65
C ARG A 466 20.02 14.13 -8.29
N VAL A 467 20.97 14.26 -7.37
CA VAL A 467 20.80 14.96 -6.09
C VAL A 467 21.17 16.42 -6.33
N ASP A 468 20.16 17.25 -6.57
CA ASP A 468 20.30 18.67 -6.94
C ASP A 468 19.93 19.64 -5.81
N ASN A 469 19.68 19.10 -4.62
CA ASN A 469 19.21 19.86 -3.46
C ASN A 469 20.12 19.74 -2.23
N CYS A 470 21.34 19.21 -2.38
CA CYS A 470 22.21 18.86 -1.25
C CYS A 470 22.62 20.08 -0.40
N MET A 471 23.02 21.19 -1.07
CA MET A 471 23.52 22.41 -0.42
C MET A 471 22.54 23.58 -0.43
N ASN A 472 21.31 23.35 -0.90
CA ASN A 472 20.31 24.41 -1.02
C ASN A 472 20.04 25.04 0.34
N HIS A 473 20.03 26.37 0.36
CA HIS A 473 19.67 27.20 1.51
C HIS A 473 20.52 27.03 2.78
N THR A 474 21.63 26.30 2.75
CA THR A 474 22.48 26.13 3.95
C THR A 474 22.94 27.48 4.53
N ARG A 475 23.32 28.44 3.67
CA ARG A 475 23.74 29.80 4.09
C ARG A 475 22.57 30.70 4.54
N THR A 476 21.35 30.40 4.10
CA THR A 476 20.13 31.18 4.33
C THR A 476 19.08 30.33 5.06
N VAL A 477 19.54 29.51 6.00
CA VAL A 477 18.72 28.47 6.62
C VAL A 477 17.59 29.06 7.46
N GLY A 478 17.81 30.18 8.14
CA GLY A 478 16.80 30.92 8.89
C GLY A 478 15.62 31.39 8.04
N ASP A 479 15.85 31.79 6.78
CA ASP A 479 14.77 32.12 5.85
C ASP A 479 13.85 30.91 5.59
N ARG A 480 14.41 29.69 5.60
CA ARG A 480 13.63 28.46 5.41
C ARG A 480 12.90 28.06 6.68
N LEU A 481 13.52 28.20 7.84
CA LEU A 481 12.87 27.91 9.12
C LEU A 481 11.65 28.84 9.33
N GLU A 482 11.75 30.12 8.98
CA GLU A 482 10.63 31.07 9.02
C GLU A 482 9.46 30.62 8.14
N VAL A 483 9.73 30.24 6.88
CA VAL A 483 8.70 29.75 5.93
C VAL A 483 8.02 28.45 6.39
N HIS A 484 8.68 27.70 7.26
CA HIS A 484 8.16 26.48 7.88
C HIS A 484 7.54 26.73 9.26
N ASN A 485 7.43 27.98 9.73
CA ASN A 485 6.92 28.33 11.07
C ASN A 485 7.64 27.56 12.20
N VAL A 486 8.98 27.54 12.15
CA VAL A 486 9.78 27.06 13.27
C VAL A 486 9.77 28.11 14.37
N ASP A 487 9.41 27.71 15.59
CA ASP A 487 9.15 28.58 16.72
C ASP A 487 10.44 29.27 17.19
N THR A 488 10.48 30.60 17.06
CA THR A 488 11.60 31.45 17.49
C THR A 488 11.60 31.71 19.00
N GLN A 489 10.49 31.44 19.70
CA GLN A 489 10.39 31.58 21.16
C GLN A 489 11.00 30.39 21.91
N VAL A 490 11.35 29.34 21.18
CA VAL A 490 11.96 28.11 21.70
C VAL A 490 13.44 28.08 21.26
N PRO A 491 14.39 27.81 22.18
CA PRO A 491 15.81 27.77 21.87
C PRO A 491 16.10 26.71 20.81
N LEU A 492 16.97 27.06 19.86
CA LEU A 492 17.35 26.23 18.73
C LEU A 492 18.74 25.63 18.98
N LEU A 493 18.78 24.33 19.27
CA LEU A 493 20.03 23.57 19.30
C LEU A 493 20.60 23.47 17.89
N LEU A 494 21.72 24.14 17.63
CA LEU A 494 22.47 24.06 16.40
C LEU A 494 23.48 22.92 16.49
N VAL A 495 23.25 21.87 15.71
CA VAL A 495 24.16 20.75 15.54
C VAL A 495 24.91 20.95 14.22
N LEU A 496 26.19 21.31 14.35
CA LEU A 496 27.16 21.23 13.27
C LEU A 496 27.70 19.80 13.29
N GLY A 497 27.78 19.13 12.13
CA GLY A 497 28.31 17.76 12.10
C GLY A 497 29.74 17.69 12.68
N GLN A 498 30.17 16.50 13.07
CA GLN A 498 31.52 16.29 13.65
C GLN A 498 32.61 16.48 12.58
N GLY A 499 33.78 17.03 12.98
CA GLY A 499 34.92 17.27 12.09
C GLY A 499 35.09 18.73 11.65
N SER A 500 35.86 18.95 10.57
CA SER A 500 36.09 20.29 10.03
C SER A 500 34.84 20.83 9.34
N THR A 501 34.56 22.11 9.57
CA THR A 501 33.40 22.81 9.02
C THR A 501 33.83 24.00 8.18
N ASP A 502 33.05 24.31 7.15
CA ASP A 502 33.19 25.54 6.37
C ASP A 502 32.76 26.73 7.27
N GLN A 503 33.76 27.44 7.80
CA GLN A 503 33.56 28.53 8.75
C GLN A 503 32.78 29.69 8.14
N GLU A 504 33.01 30.02 6.87
CA GLU A 504 32.28 31.11 6.20
C GLU A 504 30.80 30.76 6.06
N MET A 505 30.51 29.51 5.69
CA MET A 505 29.14 29.03 5.57
C MET A 505 28.42 29.01 6.92
N VAL A 506 29.08 28.51 7.97
CA VAL A 506 28.51 28.50 9.33
C VAL A 506 28.25 29.92 9.82
N GLN A 507 29.19 30.85 9.63
CA GLN A 507 29.01 32.26 10.01
C GLN A 507 27.82 32.90 9.31
N LYS A 508 27.65 32.68 7.99
CA LYS A 508 26.49 33.19 7.24
C LYS A 508 25.18 32.57 7.72
N ALA A 509 25.16 31.27 7.97
CA ALA A 509 23.97 30.57 8.46
C ALA A 509 23.57 31.05 9.87
N VAL A 510 24.52 31.20 10.79
CA VAL A 510 24.30 31.72 12.15
C VAL A 510 23.79 33.15 12.09
N ALA A 511 24.44 34.04 11.32
CA ALA A 511 23.99 35.41 11.16
C ALA A 511 22.57 35.48 10.58
N ASN A 512 22.23 34.62 9.61
CA ASN A 512 20.87 34.54 9.08
C ASN A 512 19.85 34.05 10.12
N LEU A 513 20.19 33.08 10.97
CA LEU A 513 19.33 32.60 12.06
C LEU A 513 19.11 33.69 13.12
N GLU A 514 20.17 34.36 13.56
CA GLU A 514 20.09 35.43 14.57
C GLU A 514 19.26 36.62 14.06
N ASN A 515 19.45 37.01 12.79
CA ASN A 515 18.63 38.05 12.15
C ASN A 515 17.15 37.68 12.06
N LYS A 516 16.81 36.39 12.08
CA LYS A 516 15.44 35.87 12.11
C LYS A 516 14.90 35.68 13.54
N GLY A 517 15.67 36.03 14.56
CA GLY A 517 15.26 36.01 15.96
C GLY A 517 15.41 34.67 16.66
N TYR A 518 16.14 33.71 16.08
CA TYR A 518 16.39 32.42 16.75
C TYR A 518 17.43 32.57 17.87
N GLN A 519 17.12 32.01 19.05
CA GLN A 519 18.05 31.90 20.16
C GLN A 519 18.85 30.60 20.04
N LEU A 520 20.14 30.71 19.73
CA LEU A 520 20.98 29.55 19.40
C LEU A 520 21.66 28.94 20.63
N ALA A 521 21.62 27.61 20.72
CA ALA A 521 22.49 26.82 21.59
C ALA A 521 23.37 25.93 20.69
N VAL A 522 24.67 26.15 20.64
CA VAL A 522 25.56 25.36 19.76
C VAL A 522 25.98 24.08 20.48
N TRP A 523 25.82 22.90 19.84
CA TRP A 523 26.10 21.59 20.44
C TRP A 523 27.43 21.51 21.20
N GLY A 524 28.50 22.08 20.63
CA GLY A 524 29.83 22.07 21.22
C GLY A 524 29.98 22.94 22.47
N ASP A 525 29.06 23.86 22.73
CA ASP A 525 29.12 24.80 23.87
C ASP A 525 28.11 24.43 24.98
N VAL A 526 27.27 23.42 24.75
CA VAL A 526 26.32 22.93 25.75
C VAL A 526 27.07 22.27 26.93
N PRO A 527 26.82 22.68 28.19
CA PRO A 527 27.45 22.07 29.35
C PRO A 527 27.27 20.55 29.39
N GLY A 528 28.38 19.83 29.58
CA GLY A 528 28.39 18.37 29.54
C GLY A 528 28.58 17.75 28.16
N THR A 529 28.72 18.53 27.09
CA THR A 529 29.22 18.02 25.79
C THR A 529 30.75 18.19 25.67
N ARG A 530 31.32 19.25 26.27
CA ARG A 530 32.75 19.39 26.58
C ARG A 530 33.02 19.03 28.06
N GLY A 531 34.05 18.21 28.33
CA GLY A 531 34.59 18.06 29.69
C GLY A 531 33.98 16.96 30.59
N PHE A 532 33.50 15.84 30.04
CA PHE A 532 33.45 14.60 30.84
C PHE A 532 34.88 14.21 31.30
N GLN A 533 35.01 13.40 32.35
CA GLN A 533 36.30 12.76 32.68
C GLN A 533 36.93 12.05 31.45
N THR A 534 36.10 11.66 30.47
CA THR A 534 36.46 11.32 29.09
C THR A 534 35.41 11.86 28.11
N PRO A 535 35.78 12.68 27.09
CA PRO A 535 34.83 13.22 26.11
C PRO A 535 34.00 12.12 25.42
N LEU A 536 32.76 12.44 25.01
CA LEU A 536 31.94 11.51 24.23
C LEU A 536 32.70 11.10 22.97
N THR A 537 32.64 9.82 22.63
CA THR A 537 33.08 9.38 21.31
C THR A 537 32.17 10.00 20.26
N VAL A 538 32.66 10.10 19.03
CA VAL A 538 31.91 10.65 17.91
C VAL A 538 30.59 9.91 17.70
N GLU A 539 30.60 8.58 17.78
CA GLU A 539 29.40 7.75 17.62
C GLU A 539 28.41 7.99 18.76
N ALA A 540 28.90 8.08 20.01
CA ALA A 540 28.06 8.38 21.16
C ALA A 540 27.44 9.79 21.07
N ALA A 541 28.19 10.78 20.58
CA ALA A 541 27.67 12.13 20.35
C ALA A 541 26.57 12.14 19.27
N ALA A 542 26.79 11.46 18.14
CA ALA A 542 25.80 11.33 17.08
C ALA A 542 24.50 10.65 17.57
N MET A 543 24.63 9.59 18.38
CA MET A 543 23.46 8.94 19.00
C MET A 543 22.71 9.86 19.95
N VAL A 544 23.41 10.60 20.82
CA VAL A 544 22.76 11.57 21.72
C VAL A 544 22.04 12.66 20.92
N GLN A 545 22.68 13.21 19.88
CA GLN A 545 22.07 14.21 18.98
C GLN A 545 20.80 13.65 18.32
N HIS A 546 20.84 12.40 17.83
CA HIS A 546 19.68 11.73 17.24
C HIS A 546 18.50 11.63 18.23
N TYR A 547 18.73 11.18 19.47
CA TYR A 547 17.65 11.08 20.46
C TYR A 547 17.15 12.45 20.94
N LEU A 548 18.01 13.47 21.01
CA LEU A 548 17.56 14.85 21.26
C LEU A 548 16.65 15.34 20.13
N ALA A 549 17.00 15.06 18.87
CA ALA A 549 16.19 15.40 17.71
C ALA A 549 14.85 14.64 17.69
N LEU A 550 14.80 13.38 18.13
CA LEU A 550 13.54 12.63 18.29
C LEU A 550 12.63 13.24 19.37
N ASP A 551 13.19 13.78 20.45
CA ASP A 551 12.43 14.37 21.56
C ASP A 551 12.16 15.87 21.39
N ALA A 552 12.78 16.53 20.41
CA ALA A 552 12.66 17.96 20.16
C ALA A 552 11.23 18.40 19.87
N HIS A 553 10.90 19.67 20.18
CA HIS A 553 9.63 20.27 19.84
C HIS A 553 9.44 20.33 18.32
N GLN A 554 10.40 20.94 17.61
CA GLN A 554 10.52 20.92 16.16
C GLN A 554 11.93 20.50 15.75
N PHE A 555 12.01 19.68 14.71
CA PHE A 555 13.27 19.24 14.10
C PHE A 555 13.40 19.78 12.68
N VAL A 556 14.60 20.26 12.33
CA VAL A 556 14.95 20.70 10.99
C VAL A 556 16.27 20.05 10.59
N GLY A 557 16.31 19.39 9.44
CA GLY A 557 17.52 18.73 8.93
C GLY A 557 17.73 18.92 7.44
N ASN A 558 18.59 18.09 6.86
CA ASN A 558 18.86 18.04 5.42
C ASN A 558 18.28 16.76 4.81
N SER A 559 17.39 16.85 3.81
CA SER A 559 16.71 15.68 3.24
C SER A 559 17.64 14.67 2.54
N VAL A 560 18.84 15.08 2.13
CA VAL A 560 19.84 14.21 1.49
C VAL A 560 20.65 13.44 2.53
N ALA A 561 20.81 13.99 3.73
CA ALA A 561 21.54 13.33 4.80
C ALA A 561 20.71 12.17 5.37
N VAL A 562 21.23 10.94 5.25
CA VAL A 562 20.52 9.71 5.67
C VAL A 562 20.06 9.78 7.13
N ALA A 563 20.89 10.32 8.03
CA ALA A 563 20.55 10.48 9.44
C ALA A 563 19.32 11.38 9.65
N ASP A 564 19.26 12.50 8.92
CA ASP A 564 18.18 13.48 9.05
C ASP A 564 16.92 12.96 8.35
N ALA A 565 17.05 12.26 7.22
CA ALA A 565 15.95 11.61 6.54
C ALA A 565 15.30 10.52 7.41
N LEU A 566 16.09 9.70 8.12
CA LEU A 566 15.56 8.74 9.11
C LEU A 566 14.81 9.44 10.25
N LEU A 567 15.37 10.53 10.79
CA LEU A 567 14.69 11.33 11.81
C LEU A 567 13.37 11.92 11.32
N ILE A 568 13.34 12.45 10.09
CA ILE A 568 12.11 12.97 9.46
C ILE A 568 11.08 11.84 9.33
N MET A 569 11.48 10.67 8.84
CA MET A 569 10.61 9.50 8.70
C MET A 569 9.99 9.08 10.04
N GLU A 570 10.81 8.93 11.08
CA GLU A 570 10.38 8.51 12.42
C GLU A 570 9.46 9.54 13.07
N ARG A 571 9.81 10.83 13.00
CA ARG A 571 9.00 11.91 13.55
C ARG A 571 7.67 12.05 12.82
N TRP A 572 7.65 11.99 11.50
CA TRP A 572 6.41 12.04 10.71
C TRP A 572 5.48 10.87 11.04
N HIS A 573 6.01 9.66 11.21
CA HIS A 573 5.23 8.51 11.64
C HIS A 573 4.66 8.71 13.06
N ALA A 574 5.45 9.28 13.97
CA ALA A 574 5.01 9.60 15.32
C ALA A 574 4.07 10.82 15.42
N GLY A 575 3.74 11.48 14.30
CA GLY A 575 2.94 12.70 14.28
C GLY A 575 3.66 13.93 14.85
N GLN A 576 4.99 13.86 14.98
CA GLN A 576 5.84 14.93 15.49
C GLN A 576 6.34 15.82 14.34
N TYR A 577 6.48 17.11 14.62
CA TYR A 577 6.91 18.09 13.62
C TYR A 577 8.36 17.82 13.18
N ALA A 578 8.58 17.62 11.89
CA ALA A 578 9.91 17.57 11.28
C ALA A 578 9.88 18.19 9.88
N THR A 579 10.90 18.96 9.53
CA THR A 579 11.05 19.52 8.19
C THR A 579 12.50 19.52 7.74
N TYR A 580 12.77 20.01 6.52
CA TYR A 580 14.10 20.09 5.95
C TYR A 580 14.28 21.38 5.18
N TYR A 581 15.44 22.02 5.37
CA TYR A 581 15.68 23.38 4.87
C TYR A 581 16.10 23.43 3.40
N ASN A 582 16.64 22.34 2.88
CA ASN A 582 17.25 22.27 1.56
C ASN A 582 16.24 22.04 0.41
N GLY A 583 14.96 21.86 0.74
CA GLY A 583 13.92 21.59 -0.26
C GLY A 583 14.22 20.32 -1.07
N GLY A 584 13.54 20.15 -2.21
CA GLY A 584 13.76 19.02 -3.11
C GLY A 584 13.32 17.65 -2.58
N ASN A 585 13.82 16.60 -3.23
CA ASN A 585 13.53 15.19 -2.93
C ASN A 585 14.18 14.72 -1.61
N ILE A 586 13.68 13.58 -1.11
CA ILE A 586 14.30 12.81 -0.01
C ILE A 586 14.87 11.52 -0.63
N PRO A 587 16.16 11.45 -0.99
CA PRO A 587 16.72 10.29 -1.71
C PRO A 587 16.53 8.95 -0.99
N LEU A 588 16.50 8.95 0.35
CA LEU A 588 16.26 7.74 1.15
C LEU A 588 14.91 7.07 0.83
N GLU A 589 13.90 7.82 0.37
CA GLU A 589 12.59 7.29 0.00
C GLU A 589 12.65 6.23 -1.12
N GLY A 590 13.67 6.30 -1.98
CA GLY A 590 13.92 5.28 -3.00
C GLY A 590 14.25 3.90 -2.43
N TYR A 591 14.80 3.84 -1.20
CA TYR A 591 15.23 2.61 -0.53
C TYR A 591 14.33 2.24 0.65
N VAL A 592 13.88 3.24 1.41
CA VAL A 592 12.98 3.09 2.55
C VAL A 592 11.77 3.98 2.31
N PRO A 593 10.74 3.51 1.59
CA PRO A 593 9.65 4.36 1.09
C PRO A 593 8.61 4.67 2.17
N LEU A 594 9.00 4.90 3.42
CA LEU A 594 8.09 5.07 4.57
C LEU A 594 7.83 6.55 4.91
N PHE A 595 7.93 7.42 3.91
CA PHE A 595 7.65 8.85 4.01
C PHE A 595 6.23 9.11 3.54
N PRO A 596 5.26 9.37 4.43
CA PRO A 596 3.88 9.58 4.00
C PRO A 596 3.74 10.93 3.31
N MET A 597 3.52 10.93 2.00
CA MET A 597 3.28 12.14 1.22
C MET A 597 1.96 12.80 1.66
N PRO A 598 1.96 14.10 2.04
CA PRO A 598 0.74 14.80 2.40
C PRO A 598 -0.15 14.99 1.16
N TRP A 599 -1.41 14.56 1.27
CA TRP A 599 -2.43 14.68 0.25
C TRP A 599 -3.57 15.55 0.75
N VAL A 600 -3.89 16.61 0.01
CA VAL A 600 -4.98 17.53 0.29
C VAL A 600 -6.05 17.38 -0.78
N PHE A 601 -7.30 17.34 -0.36
CA PHE A 601 -8.45 17.49 -1.24
C PHE A 601 -9.49 18.39 -0.56
N THR A 602 -10.40 18.94 -1.36
CA THR A 602 -11.50 19.78 -0.87
C THR A 602 -12.82 19.03 -0.98
N TYR A 603 -13.70 19.22 0.00
CA TYR A 603 -15.06 18.67 -0.07
C TYR A 603 -16.06 19.49 0.74
N ASN A 604 -17.34 19.24 0.51
CA ASN A 604 -18.43 19.95 1.18
C ASN A 604 -19.63 19.02 1.48
N ASP A 605 -20.53 19.46 2.37
CA ASP A 605 -21.68 18.66 2.79
C ASP A 605 -22.90 18.73 1.83
N TRP A 606 -22.97 19.71 0.93
CA TRP A 606 -24.05 19.82 -0.05
C TRP A 606 -23.83 19.01 -1.34
N SER A 607 -22.65 18.40 -1.50
CA SER A 607 -22.35 17.42 -2.56
C SER A 607 -22.78 15.98 -2.19
N VAL A 608 -23.28 15.77 -0.97
CA VAL A 608 -23.83 14.49 -0.50
C VAL A 608 -25.02 14.06 -1.34
N GLY A 609 -25.13 12.76 -1.62
CA GLY A 609 -26.19 12.19 -2.46
C GLY A 609 -26.00 12.40 -3.96
N THR A 610 -24.89 13.00 -4.40
CA THR A 610 -24.51 13.11 -5.82
C THR A 610 -23.48 12.05 -6.21
N GLU A 611 -23.16 11.92 -7.51
CA GLU A 611 -22.08 11.04 -7.95
C GLU A 611 -20.70 11.39 -7.35
N TYR A 612 -20.50 12.65 -6.93
CA TYR A 612 -19.26 13.09 -6.28
C TYR A 612 -19.04 12.47 -4.91
N GLU A 613 -20.09 12.01 -4.20
CA GLU A 613 -19.91 11.30 -2.94
C GLU A 613 -19.23 9.95 -3.15
N TYR A 614 -19.66 9.22 -4.18
CA TYR A 614 -19.04 7.95 -4.55
C TYR A 614 -17.62 8.16 -5.05
N MET A 615 -17.39 9.21 -5.85
CA MET A 615 -16.04 9.53 -6.31
C MET A 615 -15.08 9.88 -5.18
N LEU A 616 -15.54 10.70 -4.21
CA LEU A 616 -14.81 10.97 -2.99
C LEU A 616 -14.45 9.68 -2.24
N LYS A 617 -15.43 8.77 -2.09
CA LYS A 617 -15.20 7.49 -1.42
C LYS A 617 -14.12 6.68 -2.14
N ALA A 618 -14.14 6.63 -3.47
CA ALA A 618 -13.09 5.96 -4.24
C ALA A 618 -11.72 6.59 -4.03
N ALA A 619 -11.64 7.92 -4.09
CA ALA A 619 -10.40 8.67 -3.90
C ALA A 619 -9.80 8.35 -2.52
N VAL A 620 -10.60 8.45 -1.47
CA VAL A 620 -10.18 8.17 -0.09
C VAL A 620 -9.81 6.71 0.11
N MET A 621 -10.63 5.77 -0.35
CA MET A 621 -10.38 4.34 -0.14
C MET A 621 -9.12 3.89 -0.89
N SER A 622 -8.95 4.30 -2.15
CA SER A 622 -7.74 4.01 -2.92
C SER A 622 -6.49 4.72 -2.35
N ALA A 623 -6.63 5.94 -1.84
CA ALA A 623 -5.55 6.66 -1.15
C ALA A 623 -5.04 5.89 0.09
N ILE A 624 -5.96 5.32 0.88
CA ILE A 624 -5.62 4.55 2.08
C ILE A 624 -5.04 3.17 1.71
N GLN A 625 -5.71 2.44 0.82
CA GLN A 625 -5.37 1.04 0.50
C GLN A 625 -4.11 0.93 -0.36
N VAL A 626 -3.93 1.84 -1.32
CA VAL A 626 -2.89 1.74 -2.35
C VAL A 626 -1.94 2.94 -2.32
N GLY A 627 -2.50 4.15 -2.28
CA GLY A 627 -1.70 5.39 -2.32
C GLY A 627 -0.75 5.54 -1.13
N ARG A 628 -1.17 5.10 0.07
CA ARG A 628 -0.49 5.29 1.38
C ARG A 628 -0.04 6.73 1.62
N VAL A 629 -0.89 7.68 1.25
CA VAL A 629 -0.71 9.13 1.50
C VAL A 629 -1.23 9.53 2.87
N LYS A 630 -0.83 10.70 3.38
CA LYS A 630 -1.39 11.30 4.61
C LYS A 630 -2.52 12.26 4.24
N PRO A 631 -3.79 11.92 4.50
CA PRO A 631 -4.93 12.68 3.99
C PRO A 631 -5.31 13.87 4.87
N PHE A 632 -5.57 15.00 4.20
CA PHE A 632 -6.11 16.24 4.76
C PHE A 632 -7.32 16.67 3.93
N CYS A 633 -8.45 16.91 4.58
CA CYS A 633 -9.65 17.40 3.91
C CYS A 633 -9.91 18.85 4.30
N MET A 634 -9.85 19.77 3.33
CA MET A 634 -10.39 21.11 3.49
C MET A 634 -11.91 21.03 3.33
N PHE A 635 -12.61 21.03 4.47
CA PHE A 635 -14.04 20.77 4.52
C PHE A 635 -14.84 22.06 4.75
N THR A 636 -15.89 22.25 3.95
CA THR A 636 -16.88 23.32 4.14
C THR A 636 -18.25 22.71 4.36
N GLY A 637 -18.88 22.99 5.49
CA GLY A 637 -20.19 22.42 5.83
C GLY A 637 -20.33 22.03 7.29
N SER A 638 -21.41 21.35 7.62
CA SER A 638 -21.68 20.83 8.96
C SER A 638 -20.81 19.62 9.30
N LYS A 639 -20.27 19.63 10.52
CA LYS A 639 -19.56 18.49 11.11
C LYS A 639 -20.49 17.32 11.43
N ASP A 640 -21.79 17.57 11.52
CA ASP A 640 -22.80 16.54 11.77
C ASP A 640 -23.22 15.82 10.47
N SER A 641 -22.71 16.26 9.32
CA SER A 641 -23.02 15.60 8.05
C SER A 641 -22.46 14.16 8.02
N PRO A 642 -23.20 13.19 7.44
CA PRO A 642 -22.73 11.81 7.35
C PRO A 642 -21.37 11.67 6.66
N VAL A 643 -21.10 12.49 5.63
CA VAL A 643 -19.82 12.46 4.93
C VAL A 643 -18.66 12.96 5.79
N TYR A 644 -18.87 13.99 6.62
CA TYR A 644 -17.83 14.45 7.55
C TYR A 644 -17.48 13.34 8.55
N GLN A 645 -18.50 12.72 9.15
CA GLN A 645 -18.32 11.63 10.09
C GLN A 645 -17.63 10.43 9.44
N TRP A 646 -18.01 10.11 8.20
CA TRP A 646 -17.35 9.07 7.41
C TRP A 646 -15.87 9.39 7.16
N LEU A 647 -15.53 10.60 6.70
CA LEU A 647 -14.15 11.02 6.47
C LEU A 647 -13.32 10.97 7.77
N ALA A 648 -13.87 11.49 8.87
CA ALA A 648 -13.22 11.44 10.18
C ALA A 648 -12.97 10.00 10.65
N SER A 649 -13.92 9.10 10.44
CA SER A 649 -13.78 7.67 10.77
C SER A 649 -12.67 6.96 9.98
N LYS A 650 -12.23 7.52 8.85
CA LYS A 650 -11.11 7.00 8.04
C LYS A 650 -9.75 7.56 8.46
N GLY A 651 -9.68 8.31 9.57
CA GLY A 651 -8.43 8.90 10.06
C GLY A 651 -7.96 10.10 9.24
N ILE A 652 -8.87 10.77 8.53
CA ILE A 652 -8.56 11.96 7.74
C ILE A 652 -8.45 13.17 8.65
N THR A 653 -7.40 13.99 8.45
CA THR A 653 -7.28 15.25 9.18
C THR A 653 -8.28 16.25 8.60
N MET A 654 -9.36 16.51 9.34
CA MET A 654 -10.40 17.44 8.93
C MET A 654 -9.98 18.88 9.24
N ILE A 655 -9.96 19.73 8.21
CA ILE A 655 -9.64 21.16 8.30
C ILE A 655 -10.92 21.92 7.94
N GLN A 656 -11.66 22.36 8.97
CA GLN A 656 -12.79 23.24 8.76
C GLN A 656 -12.27 24.58 8.24
N HIS A 657 -12.67 24.97 7.04
CA HIS A 657 -12.13 26.16 6.40
C HIS A 657 -13.23 27.13 6.00
N THR A 658 -13.04 28.42 6.29
CA THR A 658 -13.89 29.50 5.82
C THR A 658 -12.99 30.61 5.29
N PRO A 659 -12.87 30.76 3.96
CA PRO A 659 -11.91 31.69 3.39
C PRO A 659 -12.25 33.15 3.68
N LYS A 660 -11.24 33.93 4.07
CA LYS A 660 -11.39 35.38 4.30
C LYS A 660 -11.72 36.14 3.01
N TRP A 661 -11.23 35.66 1.86
CA TRP A 661 -11.45 36.27 0.54
C TRP A 661 -12.81 35.95 -0.08
N LYS A 662 -13.64 35.11 0.55
CA LYS A 662 -14.90 34.59 -0.02
C LYS A 662 -15.79 35.70 -0.60
N ASP A 663 -16.11 36.72 0.19
CA ASP A 663 -17.04 37.77 -0.25
C ASP A 663 -16.43 38.68 -1.33
N ALA A 664 -15.11 38.90 -1.28
CA ALA A 664 -14.39 39.65 -2.30
C ALA A 664 -14.37 38.90 -3.63
N LEU A 665 -14.14 37.58 -3.60
CA LEU A 665 -14.16 36.73 -4.79
C LEU A 665 -15.55 36.72 -5.44
N ILE A 666 -16.62 36.67 -4.64
CA ILE A 666 -18.00 36.74 -5.15
C ILE A 666 -18.30 38.08 -5.82
N ARG A 667 -17.74 39.18 -5.29
CA ARG A 667 -17.85 40.50 -5.94
C ARG A 667 -17.06 40.51 -7.25
N GLU A 668 -15.84 40.00 -7.25
CA GLU A 668 -15.00 39.94 -8.44
C GLU A 668 -15.63 39.05 -9.53
N SER A 669 -16.30 37.95 -9.19
CA SER A 669 -16.98 37.12 -10.19
C SER A 669 -18.11 37.83 -10.94
N ARG A 670 -18.59 38.97 -10.42
CA ARG A 670 -19.65 39.80 -11.02
C ARG A 670 -19.10 40.94 -11.88
N THR A 671 -17.78 41.13 -11.91
CA THR A 671 -17.12 42.12 -12.78
C THR A 671 -16.92 41.56 -14.20
N GLY A 672 -16.21 42.31 -15.05
CA GLY A 672 -15.94 41.95 -16.44
C GLY A 672 -17.10 42.21 -17.40
N ASN A 673 -16.85 41.95 -18.69
CA ASN A 673 -17.79 42.27 -19.77
C ASN A 673 -18.71 41.10 -20.17
N LEU A 674 -18.50 39.91 -19.60
CA LEU A 674 -19.28 38.71 -19.94
C LEU A 674 -20.58 38.65 -19.14
N THR A 675 -21.67 38.30 -19.80
CA THR A 675 -22.96 38.10 -19.15
C THR A 675 -22.92 36.87 -18.22
N PRO A 676 -23.82 36.75 -17.24
CA PRO A 676 -23.92 35.56 -16.39
C PRO A 676 -24.15 34.27 -17.19
N GLU A 677 -24.88 34.35 -18.29
CA GLU A 677 -25.17 33.22 -19.20
C GLU A 677 -23.92 32.79 -19.95
N ASP A 678 -23.16 33.74 -20.52
CA ASP A 678 -21.88 33.44 -21.18
C ASP A 678 -20.90 32.76 -20.22
N LYS A 679 -20.83 33.25 -18.97
CA LYS A 679 -19.99 32.65 -17.92
C LYS A 679 -20.39 31.20 -17.63
N LYS A 680 -21.68 30.89 -17.54
CA LYS A 680 -22.17 29.51 -17.34
C LYS A 680 -21.85 28.58 -18.52
N HIS A 681 -21.81 29.11 -19.75
CA HIS A 681 -21.37 28.36 -20.93
C HIS A 681 -19.86 28.11 -20.95
N LEU A 682 -19.06 29.05 -20.42
CA LEU A 682 -17.61 28.89 -20.31
C LEU A 682 -17.20 27.83 -19.27
N SER A 683 -17.86 27.83 -18.11
CA SER A 683 -17.60 26.83 -17.07
C SER A 683 -18.83 26.57 -16.21
N HIS A 684 -19.06 25.29 -15.93
CA HIS A 684 -20.10 24.84 -15.01
C HIS A 684 -19.91 25.38 -13.58
N LEU A 685 -18.71 25.82 -13.21
CA LEU A 685 -18.40 26.38 -11.90
C LEU A 685 -19.10 27.74 -11.64
N TYR A 686 -19.52 28.45 -12.70
CA TYR A 686 -20.30 29.69 -12.56
C TYR A 686 -21.78 29.46 -12.23
N LYS A 687 -22.26 28.20 -12.22
CA LYS A 687 -23.68 27.89 -12.02
C LYS A 687 -24.20 28.34 -10.65
N ASN A 688 -23.38 28.25 -9.61
CA ASN A 688 -23.73 28.74 -8.28
C ASN A 688 -22.51 29.20 -7.50
N THR A 689 -22.73 30.08 -6.53
CA THR A 689 -21.67 30.66 -5.70
C THR A 689 -20.88 29.62 -4.90
N GLY A 690 -21.53 28.54 -4.46
CA GLY A 690 -20.87 27.47 -3.71
C GLY A 690 -19.82 26.74 -4.55
N ALA A 691 -20.13 26.39 -5.79
CA ALA A 691 -19.21 25.75 -6.73
C ALA A 691 -18.01 26.66 -7.05
N LEU A 692 -18.27 27.95 -7.28
CA LEU A 692 -17.24 28.94 -7.52
C LEU A 692 -16.27 29.08 -6.33
N VAL A 693 -16.81 29.29 -5.12
CA VAL A 693 -15.99 29.41 -3.91
C VAL A 693 -15.24 28.10 -3.63
N GLY A 694 -15.91 26.96 -3.84
CA GLY A 694 -15.35 25.62 -3.69
C GLY A 694 -14.10 25.42 -4.55
N ALA A 695 -14.13 25.84 -5.81
CA ALA A 695 -12.99 25.76 -6.71
C ALA A 695 -11.75 26.50 -6.17
N TYR A 696 -11.94 27.68 -5.60
CA TYR A 696 -10.85 28.50 -5.05
C TYR A 696 -10.40 28.09 -3.63
N LEU A 697 -11.06 27.19 -2.91
CA LEU A 697 -10.65 26.80 -1.54
C LEU A 697 -9.17 26.37 -1.50
N ARG A 698 -8.70 25.72 -2.57
CA ARG A 698 -7.33 25.22 -2.71
C ARG A 698 -6.26 26.32 -2.66
N ILE A 699 -6.60 27.60 -2.91
CA ILE A 699 -5.61 28.69 -2.88
C ILE A 699 -5.10 28.98 -1.47
N ASP A 700 -5.80 28.55 -0.41
CA ASP A 700 -5.36 28.74 0.97
C ASP A 700 -4.48 27.58 1.50
N ILE A 701 -4.22 26.53 0.70
CA ILE A 701 -3.35 25.40 1.10
C ILE A 701 -2.02 25.86 1.72
N PRO A 702 -1.29 26.85 1.16
CA PRO A 702 -0.03 27.32 1.74
C PRO A 702 -0.16 27.89 3.17
N LYS A 703 -1.35 28.41 3.51
CA LYS A 703 -1.64 29.07 4.79
C LYS A 703 -2.08 28.11 5.90
N LEU A 704 -2.24 26.82 5.60
CA LEU A 704 -2.72 25.82 6.57
C LEU A 704 -1.59 25.39 7.52
N PRO A 705 -1.70 25.65 8.84
CA PRO A 705 -0.65 25.30 9.80
C PRO A 705 -0.35 23.80 9.87
N GLN A 706 -1.36 22.96 9.58
CA GLN A 706 -1.22 21.50 9.53
C GLN A 706 -0.20 21.04 8.48
N LEU A 707 0.10 21.90 7.50
CA LEU A 707 1.00 21.61 6.39
C LEU A 707 2.37 22.30 6.53
N ASP A 708 2.62 23.05 7.61
CA ASP A 708 3.83 23.86 7.81
C ASP A 708 5.12 23.08 7.65
N GLN A 709 5.14 21.84 8.14
CA GLN A 709 6.31 20.96 8.11
C GLN A 709 6.67 20.42 6.71
N TYR A 710 5.76 20.47 5.74
CA TYR A 710 5.96 19.84 4.43
C TYR A 710 6.52 20.83 3.40
N ASN A 711 7.53 20.39 2.66
CA ASN A 711 8.07 21.13 1.50
C ASN A 711 7.19 20.94 0.26
N TYR A 712 6.61 19.75 0.08
CA TYR A 712 5.74 19.43 -1.06
C TYR A 712 4.43 18.82 -0.60
N VAL A 713 3.33 19.23 -1.24
CA VAL A 713 1.98 18.74 -0.98
C VAL A 713 1.30 18.33 -2.27
N LEU A 714 0.75 17.13 -2.30
CA LEU A 714 -0.12 16.68 -3.38
C LEU A 714 -1.52 17.23 -3.14
N PHE A 715 -2.06 17.96 -4.10
CA PHE A 715 -3.48 18.26 -4.16
C PHE A 715 -4.14 17.45 -5.28
N THR A 716 -5.33 16.94 -5.03
CA THR A 716 -6.21 16.44 -6.10
C THR A 716 -7.65 16.92 -5.91
N ASP A 717 -8.39 16.99 -7.00
CA ASP A 717 -9.85 16.94 -6.95
C ASP A 717 -10.31 15.59 -6.36
N CYS A 718 -11.58 15.51 -5.98
CA CYS A 718 -12.16 14.32 -5.34
C CYS A 718 -12.59 13.22 -6.34
N ASP A 719 -12.43 13.46 -7.63
CA ASP A 719 -12.77 12.56 -8.73
C ASP A 719 -11.54 11.86 -9.31
N VAL A 720 -10.70 11.37 -8.41
CA VAL A 720 -9.50 10.58 -8.73
C VAL A 720 -9.52 9.23 -8.03
N TYR A 721 -8.66 8.31 -8.44
CA TYR A 721 -8.27 7.18 -7.60
C TYR A 721 -6.78 6.85 -7.78
N PHE A 722 -6.19 6.31 -6.71
CA PHE A 722 -4.77 5.94 -6.66
C PHE A 722 -4.59 4.49 -7.09
N ARG A 723 -3.69 4.27 -8.04
CA ARG A 723 -3.33 2.93 -8.55
C ARG A 723 -2.04 2.38 -7.98
N LYS A 724 -1.17 3.26 -7.47
CA LYS A 724 0.16 2.90 -6.95
C LYS A 724 0.49 3.76 -5.74
N ARG A 725 1.44 3.26 -4.93
CA ARG A 725 1.99 4.02 -3.80
C ARG A 725 2.58 5.34 -4.27
N MET A 726 2.24 6.41 -3.56
CA MET A 726 2.79 7.73 -3.81
C MET A 726 4.14 7.89 -3.09
N LYS A 727 5.14 8.34 -3.83
CA LYS A 727 6.48 8.69 -3.36
C LYS A 727 6.86 10.01 -4.01
N LEU A 728 7.48 10.93 -3.27
CA LEU A 728 7.95 12.20 -3.83
C LEU A 728 9.00 11.99 -4.93
N ILE A 729 9.89 11.01 -4.77
CA ILE A 729 10.93 10.68 -5.75
C ILE A 729 10.36 10.24 -7.12
N ASN A 730 9.13 9.72 -7.17
CA ASN A 730 8.50 9.32 -8.42
C ASN A 730 8.22 10.52 -9.34
N TRP A 731 8.16 11.73 -8.80
CA TRP A 731 7.83 12.95 -9.55
C TRP A 731 9.00 13.48 -10.39
N GLY A 732 10.20 12.94 -10.19
CA GLY A 732 11.42 13.27 -10.94
C GLY A 732 12.22 14.41 -10.29
N SER A 733 13.36 14.71 -10.91
CA SER A 733 14.20 15.87 -10.59
C SER A 733 14.42 16.70 -11.87
N PRO A 734 14.27 18.03 -11.84
CA PRO A 734 13.87 18.81 -10.67
C PRO A 734 12.37 18.69 -10.37
N LEU A 735 12.02 18.79 -9.09
CA LEU A 735 10.63 18.98 -8.66
C LEU A 735 10.12 20.39 -9.09
N PRO A 736 8.80 20.63 -9.12
CA PRO A 736 8.26 21.94 -9.49
C PRO A 736 8.81 23.08 -8.63
N ALA A 737 9.16 24.20 -9.28
CA ALA A 737 9.67 25.39 -8.59
C ALA A 737 8.57 26.11 -7.79
N ALA A 738 7.34 26.12 -8.30
CA ALA A 738 6.17 26.74 -7.66
C ALA A 738 5.04 25.72 -7.49
N ILE A 739 4.45 25.29 -8.61
CA ILE A 739 3.39 24.31 -8.63
C ILE A 739 3.51 23.45 -9.89
N GLY A 740 3.31 22.15 -9.77
CA GLY A 740 3.19 21.25 -10.91
C GLY A 740 1.72 21.09 -11.29
N MET A 741 1.39 21.21 -12.57
CA MET A 741 0.04 21.00 -13.12
C MET A 741 0.09 20.07 -14.34
N GLY A 742 -0.94 19.25 -14.55
CA GLY A 742 -0.98 18.28 -15.65
C GLY A 742 -1.56 18.87 -16.94
N TYR A 743 -1.38 18.21 -18.08
CA TYR A 743 -2.08 18.60 -19.30
C TYR A 743 -3.61 18.56 -19.14
N GLU A 744 -4.33 19.39 -19.90
CA GLU A 744 -5.81 19.47 -19.89
C GLU A 744 -6.47 18.35 -20.72
N ARG A 745 -6.23 18.34 -22.02
CA ARG A 745 -6.68 17.26 -22.93
C ARG A 745 -5.50 16.88 -23.80
N PHE A 746 -5.05 17.85 -24.59
CA PHE A 746 -3.89 17.75 -25.45
C PHE A 746 -2.60 18.15 -24.73
N ASP A 747 -1.45 17.81 -25.32
CA ASP A 747 -0.11 18.17 -24.82
C ASP A 747 0.22 19.66 -25.01
N LEU A 748 -0.71 20.54 -24.63
CA LEU A 748 -0.65 21.98 -24.82
C LEU A 748 -0.93 22.70 -23.51
N PHE A 749 -0.36 23.91 -23.39
CA PHE A 749 -0.69 24.87 -22.34
C PHE A 749 -1.95 25.66 -22.76
N PRO A 750 -2.91 25.96 -21.87
CA PRO A 750 -2.89 25.88 -20.40
C PRO A 750 -3.05 24.46 -19.82
N TYR A 751 -2.72 24.32 -18.55
CA TYR A 751 -2.72 23.05 -17.80
C TYR A 751 -3.92 22.92 -16.86
N ASN A 752 -4.23 21.66 -16.54
CA ASN A 752 -5.26 21.26 -15.60
C ASN A 752 -4.79 21.34 -14.15
N ASN A 753 -5.66 21.83 -13.26
CA ASN A 753 -5.37 22.00 -11.84
C ASN A 753 -6.04 20.95 -10.93
N GLY A 754 -6.59 19.88 -11.49
CA GLY A 754 -7.24 18.80 -10.73
C GLY A 754 -6.27 17.79 -10.11
N VAL A 755 -5.01 17.77 -10.57
CA VAL A 755 -3.90 17.15 -9.84
C VAL A 755 -2.72 18.10 -9.83
N MET A 756 -2.26 18.47 -8.64
CA MET A 756 -1.20 19.46 -8.47
C MET A 756 -0.16 19.04 -7.44
N LEU A 757 1.11 19.33 -7.71
CA LEU A 757 2.19 19.20 -6.73
C LEU A 757 2.67 20.58 -6.31
N TRP A 758 2.36 20.96 -5.08
CA TRP A 758 2.67 22.28 -4.53
C TRP A 758 4.08 22.31 -3.94
N ASN A 759 4.89 23.32 -4.31
CA ASN A 759 6.10 23.69 -3.58
C ASN A 759 5.72 24.66 -2.47
N MET A 760 5.50 24.14 -1.26
CA MET A 760 4.92 24.90 -0.15
C MET A 760 5.74 26.15 0.21
N PRO A 761 7.08 26.12 0.26
CA PRO A 761 7.87 27.33 0.50
C PRO A 761 7.65 28.45 -0.51
N PHE A 762 7.63 28.13 -1.81
CA PHE A 762 7.40 29.12 -2.85
C PHE A 762 5.96 29.66 -2.79
N MET A 763 5.01 28.75 -2.63
CA MET A 763 3.59 29.09 -2.63
C MET A 763 3.21 29.92 -1.40
N ARG A 764 3.81 29.69 -0.22
CA ARG A 764 3.61 30.55 0.97
C ARG A 764 4.06 31.99 0.71
N LYS A 765 5.25 32.16 0.14
CA LYS A 765 5.84 33.47 -0.12
C LYS A 765 5.01 34.31 -1.10
N THR A 766 4.38 33.67 -2.08
CA THR A 766 3.66 34.34 -3.17
C THR A 766 2.13 34.35 -2.98
N ASN A 767 1.61 33.69 -1.93
CA ASN A 767 0.17 33.47 -1.80
C ASN A 767 -0.64 34.77 -1.64
N ASP A 768 -0.15 35.70 -0.82
CA ASP A 768 -0.88 36.96 -0.58
C ASP A 768 -0.96 37.78 -1.86
N GLU A 769 0.14 37.91 -2.60
CA GLU A 769 0.19 38.55 -3.91
C GLU A 769 -0.76 37.87 -4.91
N PHE A 770 -0.78 36.53 -4.94
CA PHE A 770 -1.67 35.77 -5.82
C PHE A 770 -3.14 36.02 -5.52
N VAL A 771 -3.54 35.99 -4.24
CA VAL A 771 -4.93 36.24 -3.82
C VAL A 771 -5.33 37.69 -4.12
N GLU A 772 -4.48 38.66 -3.79
CA GLU A 772 -4.73 40.07 -4.10
C GLU A 772 -4.83 40.32 -5.60
N TRP A 773 -3.97 39.68 -6.41
CA TRP A 773 -4.02 39.77 -7.86
C TRP A 773 -5.35 39.24 -8.41
N ILE A 774 -5.84 38.09 -7.94
CA ILE A 774 -7.14 37.52 -8.36
C ILE A 774 -8.26 38.54 -8.12
N LEU A 775 -8.29 39.14 -6.92
CA LEU A 775 -9.40 39.99 -6.47
C LEU A 775 -9.44 41.37 -7.14
N ASN A 776 -8.38 41.77 -7.86
CA ASN A 776 -8.22 43.08 -8.47
C ASN A 776 -8.21 43.05 -10.01
N GLN A 777 -8.54 41.92 -10.65
CA GLN A 777 -8.51 41.81 -12.12
C GLN A 777 -9.65 42.56 -12.82
N HIS A 778 -10.82 42.68 -12.18
CA HIS A 778 -12.06 43.15 -12.78
C HIS A 778 -12.47 42.40 -14.06
N ASN A 779 -12.11 41.12 -14.16
CA ASN A 779 -12.30 40.29 -15.34
C ASN A 779 -13.43 39.26 -15.19
N GLY A 780 -14.15 39.29 -14.07
CA GLY A 780 -15.22 38.32 -13.80
C GLY A 780 -14.71 36.90 -13.55
N LEU A 781 -13.42 36.74 -13.19
CA LEU A 781 -12.69 35.47 -13.05
C LEU A 781 -12.53 34.70 -14.38
N HIS A 782 -12.54 35.42 -15.51
CA HIS A 782 -12.25 34.88 -16.82
C HIS A 782 -10.88 35.35 -17.32
N TYR A 783 -9.99 34.40 -17.60
CA TYR A 783 -8.59 34.65 -17.92
C TYR A 783 -8.27 34.40 -19.40
N GLY A 784 -9.27 34.54 -20.29
CA GLY A 784 -9.11 34.40 -21.73
C GLY A 784 -8.51 33.05 -22.15
N LYS A 785 -7.35 33.09 -22.82
CA LYS A 785 -6.64 31.89 -23.31
C LYS A 785 -6.14 30.95 -22.20
N TYR A 786 -6.10 31.42 -20.93
CA TYR A 786 -5.56 30.65 -19.81
C TYR A 786 -6.60 29.73 -19.15
N SER A 787 -7.87 29.77 -19.56
CA SER A 787 -9.05 29.14 -18.93
C SER A 787 -9.82 30.12 -18.02
N ALA A 788 -10.82 29.61 -17.31
CA ALA A 788 -11.63 30.35 -16.37
C ALA A 788 -11.33 29.91 -14.92
N VAL A 789 -11.78 30.72 -13.96
CA VAL A 789 -11.82 30.36 -12.54
C VAL A 789 -10.40 30.11 -12.01
N ASP A 790 -10.26 29.29 -10.97
CA ASP A 790 -9.00 28.97 -10.30
C ASP A 790 -7.95 28.38 -11.26
N GLN A 791 -8.35 27.51 -12.19
CA GLN A 791 -7.43 26.98 -13.20
C GLN A 791 -6.83 28.09 -14.06
N GLY A 792 -7.65 29.03 -14.53
CA GLY A 792 -7.17 30.19 -15.29
C GLY A 792 -6.25 31.10 -14.47
N ALA A 793 -6.59 31.32 -13.20
CA ALA A 793 -5.79 32.11 -12.28
C ALA A 793 -4.38 31.52 -12.09
N PHE A 794 -4.27 30.22 -11.80
CA PHE A 794 -2.97 29.55 -11.67
C PHE A 794 -2.16 29.61 -12.97
N ASN A 795 -2.79 29.33 -14.10
CA ASN A 795 -2.10 29.34 -15.39
C ASN A 795 -1.56 30.72 -15.78
N GLN A 796 -2.30 31.79 -15.47
CA GLN A 796 -1.88 33.14 -15.83
C GLN A 796 -0.88 33.72 -14.84
N PHE A 797 -1.11 33.59 -13.53
CA PHE A 797 -0.24 34.21 -12.52
C PHE A 797 1.13 33.52 -12.44
N TYR A 798 1.15 32.18 -12.50
CA TYR A 798 2.39 31.38 -12.42
C TYR A 798 2.90 30.92 -13.79
N GLU A 799 2.57 31.64 -14.87
CA GLU A 799 2.92 31.22 -16.24
C GLU A 799 4.44 30.96 -16.39
N SER A 800 5.29 31.84 -15.83
CA SER A 800 6.75 31.72 -15.90
C SER A 800 7.29 30.47 -15.21
N GLU A 801 6.62 30.02 -14.15
CA GLU A 801 7.06 28.88 -13.36
C GLU A 801 6.61 27.56 -13.99
N ILE A 802 5.39 27.51 -14.56
CA ILE A 802 4.76 26.26 -14.98
C ILE A 802 4.86 25.98 -16.48
N LYS A 803 4.82 27.00 -17.35
CA LYS A 803 4.72 26.80 -18.80
C LYS A 803 5.92 26.04 -19.35
N GLY A 804 5.66 24.97 -20.10
CA GLY A 804 6.70 24.08 -20.63
C GLY A 804 7.23 23.05 -19.63
N LYS A 805 6.65 22.98 -18.42
CA LYS A 805 7.01 22.02 -17.36
C LYS A 805 5.79 21.27 -16.80
N PRO A 806 5.00 20.59 -17.65
CA PRO A 806 3.81 19.88 -17.20
C PRO A 806 4.15 18.65 -16.37
N LEU A 807 3.26 18.27 -15.46
CA LEU A 807 3.32 16.99 -14.78
C LEU A 807 3.21 15.85 -15.80
N SER A 808 3.99 14.80 -15.57
CA SER A 808 3.89 13.56 -16.35
C SER A 808 2.46 13.00 -16.28
N ARG A 809 1.94 12.54 -17.43
CA ARG A 809 0.60 11.94 -17.55
C ARG A 809 0.36 10.75 -16.61
N LYS A 810 1.42 10.13 -16.08
CA LYS A 810 1.29 9.08 -15.05
C LYS A 810 0.64 9.59 -13.75
N PHE A 811 0.71 10.88 -13.44
CA PHE A 811 0.08 11.49 -12.27
C PHE A 811 -1.28 12.13 -12.57
N ASN A 812 -1.66 12.24 -13.84
CA ASN A 812 -2.94 12.81 -14.26
C ASN A 812 -3.47 12.00 -15.45
N ALA A 813 -3.62 10.69 -15.25
CA ALA A 813 -4.09 9.80 -16.31
C ALA A 813 -5.60 9.96 -16.46
N MET A 814 -6.04 10.41 -17.62
CA MET A 814 -7.46 10.69 -17.87
C MET A 814 -8.15 9.47 -18.45
N ILE A 815 -9.36 9.20 -17.98
CA ILE A 815 -10.14 8.01 -18.37
C ILE A 815 -10.52 7.97 -19.85
N TYR A 816 -10.54 9.12 -20.53
CA TYR A 816 -10.82 9.21 -21.97
C TYR A 816 -9.58 9.06 -22.86
N HIS A 817 -8.39 8.90 -22.28
CA HIS A 817 -7.17 8.55 -23.00
C HIS A 817 -6.96 7.03 -23.01
N GLY A 818 -5.95 6.57 -23.76
CA GLY A 818 -5.55 5.17 -23.78
C GLY A 818 -5.09 4.71 -22.40
N PHE A 819 -5.39 3.45 -22.06
CA PHE A 819 -5.02 2.86 -20.78
C PHE A 819 -3.51 2.92 -20.54
N ARG A 820 -3.13 3.34 -19.33
CA ARG A 820 -1.74 3.42 -18.89
C ARG A 820 -1.47 2.46 -17.73
N GLU A 821 -0.63 1.46 -17.97
CA GLU A 821 -0.14 0.57 -16.92
C GLU A 821 0.71 1.29 -15.88
N ASP A 822 1.42 2.34 -16.29
CA ASP A 822 2.29 3.13 -15.42
C ASP A 822 1.56 4.22 -14.62
N ALA A 823 0.25 4.45 -14.85
CA ALA A 823 -0.50 5.47 -14.14
C ALA A 823 -0.50 5.23 -12.62
N LEU A 824 -0.15 6.27 -11.86
CA LEU A 824 -0.21 6.34 -10.40
C LEU A 824 -1.54 6.91 -9.92
N ILE A 825 -2.06 7.93 -10.62
CA ILE A 825 -3.35 8.56 -10.33
C ILE A 825 -4.16 8.59 -11.62
N VAL A 826 -5.37 8.08 -11.55
CA VAL A 826 -6.36 8.21 -12.61
C VAL A 826 -7.35 9.28 -12.20
N HIS A 827 -7.53 10.26 -13.07
CA HIS A 827 -8.41 11.40 -12.88
C HIS A 827 -9.60 11.26 -13.83
N LEU A 828 -10.80 11.27 -13.26
CA LEU A 828 -12.07 11.25 -13.99
C LEU A 828 -12.38 12.65 -14.54
N HIS A 829 -11.38 13.31 -15.11
CA HIS A 829 -11.50 14.63 -15.74
C HIS A 829 -12.54 14.59 -16.87
N GLY A 830 -13.34 15.64 -17.00
CA GLY A 830 -14.41 15.69 -18.00
C GLY A 830 -15.57 14.73 -17.68
N PRO A 831 -15.96 13.82 -18.61
CA PRO A 831 -17.13 12.97 -18.43
C PRO A 831 -17.02 12.05 -17.22
N LYS A 832 -18.00 12.13 -16.33
CA LYS A 832 -18.17 11.24 -15.16
C LYS A 832 -18.82 9.90 -15.57
N PRO A 833 -18.79 8.86 -14.72
CA PRO A 833 -19.36 7.55 -15.03
C PRO A 833 -20.82 7.60 -15.52
N ASN A 834 -21.67 8.46 -14.94
CA ASN A 834 -23.05 8.60 -15.42
C ASN A 834 -23.14 9.07 -16.88
N HIS A 835 -22.22 9.93 -17.33
CA HIS A 835 -22.17 10.40 -18.71
C HIS A 835 -21.79 9.30 -19.69
N TYR A 836 -20.87 8.40 -19.31
CA TYR A 836 -20.55 7.22 -20.12
C TYR A 836 -21.73 6.26 -20.20
N LEU A 837 -22.47 6.08 -19.11
CA LEU A 837 -23.63 5.20 -19.09
C LEU A 837 -24.77 5.76 -19.95
N GLU A 838 -24.97 7.08 -19.93
CA GLU A 838 -25.91 7.77 -20.82
C GLU A 838 -25.49 7.65 -22.28
N TRP A 839 -24.21 7.88 -22.59
CA TRP A 839 -23.68 7.75 -23.94
C TRP A 839 -23.80 6.32 -24.49
N MET A 840 -23.49 5.30 -23.68
CA MET A 840 -23.67 3.89 -24.07
C MET A 840 -25.13 3.53 -24.37
N ARG A 841 -26.11 4.24 -23.79
CA ARG A 841 -27.54 4.01 -24.00
C ARG A 841 -28.12 4.80 -25.17
N THR A 842 -27.68 6.03 -25.34
CA THR A 842 -28.35 7.02 -26.21
C THR A 842 -27.50 7.52 -27.36
N GLY A 843 -26.18 7.27 -27.34
CA GLY A 843 -25.21 7.86 -28.25
C GLY A 843 -24.83 9.31 -27.91
N ASN A 844 -25.51 9.94 -26.95
CA ASN A 844 -25.28 11.33 -26.57
C ASN A 844 -24.40 11.45 -25.32
N CYS A 845 -23.40 12.32 -25.37
CA CYS A 845 -22.53 12.66 -24.25
C CYS A 845 -22.49 14.17 -24.06
N SER A 846 -22.70 14.64 -22.84
CA SER A 846 -22.63 16.07 -22.49
C SER A 846 -21.23 16.68 -22.69
N PHE A 847 -20.20 15.84 -22.78
CA PHE A 847 -18.81 16.19 -23.05
C PHE A 847 -18.39 15.91 -24.51
N GLY A 848 -19.35 15.82 -25.43
CA GLY A 848 -19.10 15.63 -26.85
C GLY A 848 -18.39 14.31 -27.16
N ASP A 849 -17.28 14.38 -27.88
CA ASP A 849 -16.52 13.23 -28.36
C ASP A 849 -15.71 12.50 -27.26
N MET A 850 -15.56 13.10 -26.08
CA MET A 850 -14.76 12.53 -24.99
C MET A 850 -15.29 11.17 -24.50
N CYS A 851 -16.61 10.97 -24.48
CA CYS A 851 -17.17 9.66 -24.13
C CYS A 851 -16.78 8.60 -25.18
N ASN A 852 -16.84 8.95 -26.46
CA ASN A 852 -16.43 8.06 -27.55
C ASN A 852 -14.94 7.71 -27.46
N LEU A 853 -14.08 8.71 -27.17
CA LEU A 853 -12.63 8.49 -26.99
C LEU A 853 -12.31 7.59 -25.79
N GLY A 854 -13.05 7.69 -24.68
CA GLY A 854 -12.83 6.78 -23.56
C GLY A 854 -13.13 5.32 -23.86
N ILE A 855 -13.97 5.05 -24.86
CA ILE A 855 -14.36 3.70 -25.25
C ILE A 855 -13.55 3.17 -26.43
N TYR A 856 -13.32 4.01 -27.45
CA TYR A 856 -12.71 3.62 -28.73
C TYR A 856 -11.47 4.44 -29.10
N GLY A 857 -10.94 5.26 -28.19
CA GLY A 857 -9.78 6.09 -28.46
C GLY A 857 -8.49 5.28 -28.49
N ASP A 858 -7.64 5.54 -29.47
CA ASP A 858 -6.35 4.84 -29.67
C ASP A 858 -5.21 5.32 -28.76
N GLY A 859 -5.52 6.23 -27.83
CA GLY A 859 -4.54 6.82 -26.91
C GLY A 859 -3.74 8.01 -27.45
N THR A 860 -3.88 8.37 -28.73
CA THR A 860 -3.26 9.57 -29.34
C THR A 860 -4.24 10.74 -29.51
N GLY A 861 -5.48 10.58 -29.04
CA GLY A 861 -6.56 11.53 -29.27
C GLY A 861 -7.29 11.31 -30.60
N GLY A 862 -6.95 10.23 -31.34
CA GLY A 862 -7.66 9.75 -32.52
C GLY A 862 -8.66 8.64 -32.20
N VAL A 863 -9.58 8.40 -33.14
CA VAL A 863 -10.47 7.23 -33.13
C VAL A 863 -9.76 6.10 -33.89
N GLY A 864 -9.39 5.04 -33.18
CA GLY A 864 -8.72 3.88 -33.77
C GLY A 864 -9.20 2.58 -33.15
N ARG A 865 -8.91 1.44 -33.77
CA ARG A 865 -9.38 0.12 -33.29
C ARG A 865 -8.71 -0.34 -31.97
N GLY A 866 -7.88 0.50 -31.35
CA GLY A 866 -7.33 0.27 -30.01
C GLY A 866 -8.32 0.80 -28.97
N GLY A 867 -8.84 -0.08 -28.11
CA GLY A 867 -9.86 0.29 -27.12
C GLY A 867 -9.39 1.39 -26.15
N GLY A 868 -10.28 2.35 -25.90
CA GLY A 868 -10.04 3.45 -24.97
C GLY A 868 -9.82 2.97 -23.52
N GLY A 869 -9.25 3.84 -22.69
CA GLY A 869 -8.81 3.47 -21.34
C GLY A 869 -9.94 3.20 -20.34
N LEU A 870 -11.15 3.69 -20.60
CA LEU A 870 -12.25 3.66 -19.63
C LEU A 870 -12.50 2.25 -19.09
N CYS A 871 -12.72 1.27 -19.97
CA CYS A 871 -13.18 -0.05 -19.55
C CYS A 871 -12.18 -0.78 -18.65
N LYS A 872 -10.88 -0.57 -18.85
CA LYS A 872 -9.85 -1.12 -17.95
C LYS A 872 -9.84 -0.42 -16.59
N TYR A 873 -10.02 0.91 -16.57
CA TYR A 873 -10.07 1.66 -15.32
C TYR A 873 -11.36 1.42 -14.52
N VAL A 874 -12.50 1.24 -15.18
CA VAL A 874 -13.79 0.96 -14.53
C VAL A 874 -13.73 -0.34 -13.73
N ALA A 875 -13.16 -1.41 -14.30
CA ALA A 875 -12.98 -2.69 -13.62
C ALA A 875 -12.15 -2.55 -12.33
N GLU A 876 -11.07 -1.78 -12.38
CA GLU A 876 -10.26 -1.49 -11.19
C GLU A 876 -11.00 -0.63 -10.18
N TYR A 877 -11.85 0.29 -10.62
CA TYR A 877 -12.52 1.27 -9.76
C TYR A 877 -13.62 0.65 -8.90
N CYS A 878 -14.34 -0.36 -9.42
CA CYS A 878 -15.46 -1.01 -8.75
C CYS A 878 -15.11 -1.54 -7.33
N GLN A 879 -13.85 -1.92 -7.09
CA GLN A 879 -13.41 -2.45 -5.80
C GLN A 879 -13.42 -1.39 -4.67
N TYR A 880 -13.31 -0.09 -5.00
CA TYR A 880 -13.21 0.97 -4.00
C TYR A 880 -14.57 1.51 -3.56
N VAL A 881 -15.61 1.31 -4.38
CA VAL A 881 -16.98 1.79 -4.11
C VAL A 881 -18.01 0.75 -4.57
N PRO A 882 -18.05 -0.43 -3.93
CA PRO A 882 -18.91 -1.53 -4.33
C PRO A 882 -20.41 -1.21 -4.27
N GLU A 883 -20.81 -0.18 -3.52
CA GLU A 883 -22.21 0.27 -3.44
C GLU A 883 -22.66 1.09 -4.67
N TRP A 884 -21.74 1.55 -5.53
CA TRP A 884 -22.11 2.42 -6.65
C TRP A 884 -22.59 1.63 -7.87
N THR A 885 -23.91 1.42 -7.97
CA THR A 885 -24.53 0.60 -9.03
C THR A 885 -24.24 1.08 -10.46
N VAL A 886 -23.94 2.36 -10.67
CA VAL A 886 -23.55 2.92 -11.97
C VAL A 886 -22.26 2.30 -12.46
N MET A 887 -21.27 2.15 -11.58
CA MET A 887 -19.97 1.56 -11.94
C MET A 887 -20.11 0.08 -12.31
N HIS A 888 -20.89 -0.71 -11.56
CA HIS A 888 -21.16 -2.11 -11.92
C HIS A 888 -21.87 -2.27 -13.26
N LYS A 889 -22.81 -1.36 -13.58
CA LYS A 889 -23.48 -1.37 -14.88
C LYS A 889 -22.50 -1.04 -16.01
N LEU A 890 -21.63 -0.07 -15.81
CA LEU A 890 -20.57 0.27 -16.77
C LEU A 890 -19.58 -0.88 -16.94
N ASP A 891 -19.14 -1.51 -15.86
CA ASP A 891 -18.19 -2.61 -15.88
C ASP A 891 -18.73 -3.79 -16.70
N ARG A 892 -20.00 -4.17 -16.46
CA ARG A 892 -20.68 -5.20 -17.24
C ARG A 892 -20.80 -4.84 -18.72
N LEU A 893 -21.17 -3.60 -19.04
CA LEU A 893 -21.25 -3.15 -20.44
C LEU A 893 -19.85 -3.14 -21.10
N CYS A 894 -18.83 -2.75 -20.36
CA CYS A 894 -17.43 -2.79 -20.78
C CYS A 894 -16.94 -4.22 -21.00
N SER A 895 -17.27 -5.16 -20.11
CA SER A 895 -16.94 -6.58 -20.31
C SER A 895 -17.62 -7.13 -21.55
N ASN A 896 -18.90 -6.84 -21.75
CA ASN A 896 -19.63 -7.29 -22.93
C ASN A 896 -19.07 -6.70 -24.22
N LEU A 897 -18.67 -5.42 -24.19
CA LEU A 897 -18.02 -4.73 -25.29
C LEU A 897 -16.67 -5.34 -25.63
N LEU A 898 -15.82 -5.58 -24.64
CA LEU A 898 -14.51 -6.21 -24.82
C LEU A 898 -14.63 -7.66 -25.31
N ALA A 899 -15.68 -8.38 -24.92
CA ALA A 899 -15.99 -9.72 -25.40
C ALA A 899 -16.66 -9.74 -26.80
N GLY A 900 -16.97 -8.58 -27.39
CA GLY A 900 -17.68 -8.48 -28.67
C GLY A 900 -19.13 -8.99 -28.64
N THR A 901 -19.69 -9.18 -27.43
CA THR A 901 -21.06 -9.69 -27.24
C THR A 901 -22.11 -8.58 -27.28
N TRP A 902 -21.68 -7.32 -27.17
CA TRP A 902 -22.55 -6.16 -27.26
C TRP A 902 -21.76 -4.94 -27.77
N HIS A 903 -22.41 -4.12 -28.59
CA HIS A 903 -21.90 -2.80 -28.98
C HIS A 903 -22.99 -1.73 -28.78
N PRO A 904 -22.62 -0.50 -28.41
CA PRO A 904 -23.49 0.67 -28.53
C PRO A 904 -24.10 0.73 -29.93
N LYS A 905 -25.39 1.07 -30.03
CA LYS A 905 -26.18 0.97 -31.27
C LYS A 905 -25.87 2.05 -32.33
N PHE A 906 -24.86 2.88 -32.13
CA PHE A 906 -24.67 4.15 -32.84
C PHE A 906 -23.32 4.23 -33.52
#